data_AF-A0A412J7N3-F1
#
_entry.id   AF-A0A412J7N3-F1
#
_cell.length_a   1.000
_cell.length_b   1.000
_cell.length_c   1.000
_cell.angle_alpha   90.00
_cell.angle_beta   90.00
_cell.angle_gamma   90.00
#
_symmetry.space_group_name_H-M   'P 1'
#
loop_
_entity.id
_entity.type
_entity.pdbx_description
1 polymer ?
#
loop_
_entity_poly.entity_id
_entity_poly.type
_entity_poly.pdbx_seq_one_letter_code
_entity_poly.pdbx_strand_id
1 'polypeptide(L)'
;MGRNKMNNKKTLTSLAAASMVITQAGQMSVFAKGATADPETPAEKEETKVEKTQKELLEEKIKEAQEKLDATKKEADAKKAEAEAAKQEAEKAKQAYTAQNTVVQTGYDALNGYIDESLQSLLNEIADLEAKIAQMTVNLNAEQKASQEAEQAKNEAEVNLANKKAELEGLQNQLAAMKTPEELETEYNQATEDAVKAQEATDTAQKEANEAQTALDTARSDLTAKEDALNQARTDYESATAEVTEKQTAVDSAQALLDSMTDPDGMETAKAELETAKADLQTAQQKQTDAENTLASANLAYETAKTAKETAETNLANAQQAVTDAQNKLNDAKAKEQSAKDSLDAANAEKEKNEAAIKELNAKIATAQNEVNQAQTAYDKALNDFNSTMSPLEQAKKNLADFEAKYATELARLNQGSKGYFDSIGASEAVNFVFDKNDSNMAIANLAKYTQMGQKDDATSLENMQASIAYMKECNEIRKKEGLSELKVSAWLMAVAQVNANRAKVKMSHSGTYATGENLAWGYGNANTAGSPYRGWYDEEKAEYLAGNHKFSETGHYQNIVEKQYTVTGFAVGTKGQFSTAHCQEFLDYTLDVDGEVVMTVSEFEQSFNNYYNNLKSVDSQHKTLQNAVNNASGSGSKDNTAVTNALNLLNAKKNALTSLQNQKADRENARSGLETLVNEAKGSYNQAVQNTKTANQKVEEAKTAKANAENALNSAKAELASKENARQTASVNVNTAKTQAKEAQNKVNTLNDRINNWTANTEKAEKNLADAKDALAKAKTRKAQLKDTFDTATDEHKKASDVFNDAKATSDDANTRLATAKENLSKKDALRNAAKKAVDTYNTASAQVDSLETDIAKLADTITAKEAEKAKADENIEALTADIEATANEKAKVDAEAAPLKNVKVVLKDVLMNGSKTDISTVGNEILTAKLSALQVEVDKAQALKADLETKNTAYNDKYNEYLTAKSNLAKAEANHAEAMKALSDYLNKSDKNDKTETNKSANVENSVDTKKSNGVNTSAQTALGFYALSGVLGLAGVAFTGKHARKED
;
A
#
# COMPACT_ATOMS: atom_id res chain seq x y z
N MET A 1 -34.83 0.35 -41.68
CA MET A 1 -34.67 1.76 -42.13
C MET A 1 -33.32 2.25 -41.59
N GLY A 2 -32.33 2.75 -42.31
CA GLY A 2 -31.91 2.80 -43.72
C GLY A 2 -30.40 3.12 -43.67
N ARG A 3 -29.51 2.22 -44.13
CA ARG A 3 -28.71 2.28 -45.39
C ARG A 3 -27.95 3.58 -45.69
N ASN A 4 -26.62 3.51 -45.76
CA ASN A 4 -25.82 3.53 -47.02
C ASN A 4 -24.32 3.33 -46.70
N LYS A 5 -23.70 2.23 -47.17
CA LYS A 5 -22.87 2.01 -48.40
C LYS A 5 -21.38 2.41 -48.19
N MET A 6 -20.44 1.48 -48.00
CA MET A 6 -19.74 0.58 -48.95
C MET A 6 -18.97 1.26 -50.11
N ASN A 7 -17.63 1.10 -50.13
CA ASN A 7 -16.81 0.46 -51.19
C ASN A 7 -15.30 0.61 -50.83
N ASN A 8 -14.49 -0.44 -50.58
CA ASN A 8 -13.88 -1.50 -51.41
C ASN A 8 -12.77 -1.07 -52.41
N LYS A 9 -11.52 -1.47 -52.07
CA LYS A 9 -10.45 -2.15 -52.87
C LYS A 9 -10.08 -1.66 -54.29
N LYS A 10 -8.75 -1.52 -54.58
CA LYS A 10 -7.83 -2.50 -55.26
C LYS A 10 -6.73 -1.86 -56.16
N THR A 11 -5.49 -2.40 -56.03
CA THR A 11 -4.43 -2.71 -57.05
C THR A 11 -3.90 -1.71 -58.10
N LEU A 12 -2.58 -1.46 -58.03
CA LEU A 12 -1.46 -1.79 -58.95
C LEU A 12 -1.54 -1.62 -60.51
N THR A 13 -0.45 -1.03 -61.03
CA THR A 13 0.29 -1.24 -62.31
C THR A 13 -0.09 -0.51 -63.61
N SER A 14 0.88 0.32 -64.06
CA SER A 14 1.50 0.43 -65.40
C SER A 14 0.73 0.94 -66.64
N LEU A 15 1.54 1.68 -67.44
CA LEU A 15 1.56 1.84 -68.90
C LEU A 15 0.89 3.09 -69.53
N ALA A 16 1.77 3.99 -69.99
CA ALA A 16 1.89 4.60 -71.32
C ALA A 16 0.65 4.94 -72.18
N ALA A 17 0.65 6.16 -72.74
CA ALA A 17 0.19 6.52 -74.10
C ALA A 17 0.73 7.93 -74.44
N ALA A 18 1.64 8.11 -75.42
CA ALA A 18 1.47 8.11 -76.89
C ALA A 18 1.00 9.49 -77.42
N SER A 19 1.74 10.16 -78.29
CA SER A 19 1.66 10.12 -79.78
C SER A 19 2.51 11.31 -80.31
N MET A 20 3.03 11.45 -81.54
CA MET A 20 2.96 10.75 -82.82
C MET A 20 4.12 11.27 -83.72
N VAL A 21 4.41 10.51 -84.78
CA VAL A 21 5.49 10.61 -85.77
C VAL A 21 5.21 11.67 -86.88
N ILE A 22 6.24 12.22 -87.54
CA ILE A 22 6.48 12.24 -89.02
C ILE A 22 7.70 13.11 -89.41
N THR A 23 8.44 12.57 -90.40
CA THR A 23 9.65 12.94 -91.15
C THR A 23 9.67 14.26 -91.97
N GLN A 24 10.87 14.80 -92.20
CA GLN A 24 11.42 15.42 -93.46
C GLN A 24 12.94 15.62 -93.25
N ALA A 25 13.90 15.05 -94.00
CA ALA A 25 14.26 15.13 -95.43
C ALA A 25 15.17 16.33 -95.80
N GLY A 26 16.42 16.02 -96.19
CA GLY A 26 17.33 16.78 -97.08
C GLY A 26 18.19 17.87 -96.43
N GLN A 27 19.40 18.20 -96.89
CA GLN A 27 20.31 17.65 -97.90
C GLN A 27 21.60 18.52 -97.86
N MET A 28 22.70 18.02 -98.45
CA MET A 28 23.92 18.72 -98.89
C MET A 28 24.98 19.10 -97.85
N SER A 29 26.30 19.05 -98.10
CA SER A 29 27.21 18.29 -98.98
C SER A 29 28.60 18.94 -98.86
N VAL A 30 29.63 18.21 -99.33
CA VAL A 30 30.91 18.71 -99.89
C VAL A 30 32.15 18.76 -98.98
N PHE A 31 32.98 17.72 -99.13
CA PHE A 31 34.40 17.73 -99.53
C PHE A 31 35.29 18.96 -99.26
N ALA A 32 36.48 18.72 -98.70
CA ALA A 32 37.79 18.74 -99.40
C ALA A 32 38.91 18.45 -98.37
N LYS A 33 39.76 17.41 -98.55
CA LYS A 33 41.00 17.38 -99.37
C LYS A 33 42.09 18.27 -98.73
N GLY A 34 43.30 17.84 -98.40
CA GLY A 34 44.07 16.64 -98.69
C GLY A 34 45.57 17.00 -98.58
N ALA A 35 46.42 16.03 -98.96
CA ALA A 35 47.88 16.07 -99.16
C ALA A 35 48.73 15.79 -97.90
N THR A 36 49.30 14.60 -97.69
CA THR A 36 50.32 13.82 -98.44
C THR A 36 51.72 14.43 -98.43
N ALA A 37 52.68 13.71 -97.86
CA ALA A 37 53.94 13.34 -98.52
C ALA A 37 54.68 12.30 -97.65
N ASP A 38 54.65 11.04 -98.12
CA ASP A 38 55.73 10.06 -98.00
C ASP A 38 56.93 10.54 -98.87
N PRO A 39 58.06 9.84 -99.02
CA PRO A 39 58.63 8.71 -98.28
C PRO A 39 60.13 8.94 -97.99
N GLU A 40 60.84 7.97 -97.40
CA GLU A 40 62.18 7.60 -97.89
C GLU A 40 62.63 6.28 -97.26
N THR A 41 62.72 5.25 -98.12
CA THR A 41 63.64 4.12 -97.93
C THR A 41 64.90 4.46 -98.73
N PRO A 42 66.08 4.20 -98.17
CA PRO A 42 67.08 3.40 -98.90
C PRO A 42 67.75 2.41 -97.93
N ALA A 43 68.35 1.30 -98.31
CA ALA A 43 68.67 0.73 -99.60
C ALA A 43 68.99 -0.76 -99.36
N GLU A 44 68.95 -1.50 -100.46
CA GLU A 44 69.53 -2.82 -100.65
C GLU A 44 70.98 -2.92 -100.17
N LYS A 45 71.34 -4.12 -99.68
CA LYS A 45 72.55 -4.81 -100.12
C LYS A 45 72.37 -6.32 -99.94
N GLU A 46 72.18 -7.01 -101.07
CA GLU A 46 72.69 -8.35 -101.26
C GLU A 46 74.18 -8.37 -100.88
N GLU A 47 74.62 -9.28 -100.03
CA GLU A 47 75.98 -9.80 -100.10
C GLU A 47 76.10 -11.15 -99.37
N THR A 48 76.31 -12.18 -100.19
CA THR A 48 77.23 -13.30 -99.97
C THR A 48 77.11 -14.11 -98.68
N LYS A 49 76.59 -15.32 -98.89
CA LYS A 49 76.82 -16.54 -98.13
C LYS A 49 78.33 -16.75 -97.87
N VAL A 50 78.85 -16.18 -96.78
CA VAL A 50 80.05 -16.67 -96.10
C VAL A 50 79.52 -17.61 -95.02
N GLU A 51 79.94 -18.87 -95.00
CA GLU A 51 79.67 -19.76 -93.88
C GLU A 51 80.26 -19.13 -92.61
N LYS A 52 79.46 -18.33 -91.89
CA LYS A 52 79.80 -17.83 -90.56
C LYS A 52 80.01 -19.03 -89.66
N THR A 53 81.14 -19.04 -88.98
CA THR A 53 81.41 -20.08 -87.99
C THR A 53 80.39 -19.98 -86.87
N GLN A 54 80.10 -21.09 -86.19
CA GLN A 54 79.11 -21.13 -85.10
C GLN A 54 79.39 -20.10 -83.98
N LYS A 55 80.65 -19.63 -83.86
CA LYS A 55 81.07 -18.56 -82.96
C LYS A 55 80.54 -17.18 -83.36
N GLU A 56 80.63 -16.80 -84.63
CA GLU A 56 80.24 -15.46 -85.11
C GLU A 56 78.73 -15.24 -85.03
N LEU A 57 77.93 -16.30 -85.22
CA LEU A 57 76.48 -16.30 -85.01
C LEU A 57 76.07 -16.13 -83.53
N LEU A 58 76.90 -16.57 -82.60
CA LEU A 58 76.67 -16.40 -81.15
C LEU A 58 77.05 -14.99 -80.69
N GLU A 59 78.14 -14.44 -81.23
CA GLU A 59 78.56 -13.05 -80.94
C GLU A 59 77.57 -12.00 -81.48
N GLU A 60 76.98 -12.22 -82.66
CA GLU A 60 75.93 -11.35 -83.23
C GLU A 60 74.62 -11.40 -82.42
N LYS A 61 74.21 -12.59 -81.97
CA LYS A 61 73.05 -12.74 -81.07
C LYS A 61 73.23 -12.06 -79.72
N ILE A 62 74.45 -12.05 -79.17
CA ILE A 62 74.76 -11.32 -77.93
C ILE A 62 74.61 -9.82 -78.17
N LYS A 63 75.11 -9.30 -79.31
CA LYS A 63 74.98 -7.88 -79.65
C LYS A 63 73.52 -7.45 -79.80
N GLU A 64 72.70 -8.21 -80.52
CA GLU A 64 71.26 -7.93 -80.67
C GLU A 64 70.52 -8.02 -79.32
N ALA A 65 70.88 -8.99 -78.47
CA ALA A 65 70.30 -9.13 -77.14
C ALA A 65 70.70 -7.97 -76.20
N GLN A 66 71.94 -7.47 -76.31
CA GLN A 66 72.42 -6.30 -75.56
C GLN A 66 71.74 -5.01 -76.02
N GLU A 67 71.58 -4.78 -77.33
CA GLU A 67 70.85 -3.61 -77.85
C GLU A 67 69.38 -3.61 -77.42
N LYS A 68 68.74 -4.78 -77.38
CA LYS A 68 67.36 -4.93 -76.89
C LYS A 68 67.25 -4.75 -75.37
N LEU A 69 68.26 -5.18 -74.62
CA LEU A 69 68.38 -4.93 -73.19
C LEU A 69 68.51 -3.42 -72.90
N ASP A 70 69.37 -2.71 -73.62
CA ASP A 70 69.56 -1.27 -73.44
C ASP A 70 68.30 -0.47 -73.83
N ALA A 71 67.59 -0.88 -74.89
CA ALA A 71 66.33 -0.26 -75.31
C ALA A 71 65.20 -0.46 -74.27
N THR A 72 65.02 -1.69 -73.77
CA THR A 72 64.00 -1.99 -72.75
C THR A 72 64.32 -1.37 -71.40
N LYS A 73 65.60 -1.20 -71.06
CA LYS A 73 66.04 -0.47 -69.86
C LYS A 73 65.66 1.00 -69.93
N LYS A 74 65.94 1.65 -71.07
CA LYS A 74 65.56 3.05 -71.31
C LYS A 74 64.04 3.26 -71.27
N GLU A 75 63.26 2.28 -71.76
CA GLU A 75 61.80 2.31 -71.69
C GLU A 75 61.27 2.13 -70.26
N ALA A 76 61.83 1.21 -69.47
CA ALA A 76 61.47 1.03 -68.07
C ALA A 76 61.79 2.28 -67.23
N ASP A 77 62.97 2.88 -67.42
CA ASP A 77 63.38 4.12 -66.73
C ASP A 77 62.45 5.30 -67.09
N ALA A 78 62.05 5.41 -68.36
CA ALA A 78 61.11 6.43 -68.81
C ALA A 78 59.71 6.23 -68.21
N LYS A 79 59.21 4.98 -68.16
CA LYS A 79 57.90 4.66 -67.60
C LYS A 79 57.85 4.80 -66.09
N LYS A 80 58.96 4.55 -65.40
CA LYS A 80 59.10 4.88 -63.99
C LYS A 80 58.99 6.38 -63.76
N ALA A 81 59.73 7.18 -64.51
CA ALA A 81 59.66 8.64 -64.39
C ALA A 81 58.22 9.19 -64.62
N GLU A 82 57.45 8.58 -65.54
CA GLU A 82 56.03 8.88 -65.74
C GLU A 82 55.16 8.52 -64.52
N ALA A 83 55.36 7.34 -63.90
CA ALA A 83 54.60 6.90 -62.72
C ALA A 83 54.90 7.76 -61.48
N GLU A 84 56.17 8.12 -61.26
CA GLU A 84 56.60 8.95 -60.14
C GLU A 84 56.08 10.37 -60.24
N ALA A 85 56.02 10.93 -61.46
CA ALA A 85 55.37 12.21 -61.71
C ALA A 85 53.87 12.15 -61.38
N ALA A 86 53.18 11.09 -61.80
CA ALA A 86 51.76 10.88 -61.48
C ALA A 86 51.51 10.68 -59.97
N LYS A 87 52.41 10.00 -59.24
CA LYS A 87 52.37 9.83 -57.78
C LYS A 87 52.44 11.17 -57.05
N GLN A 88 53.32 12.07 -57.49
CA GLN A 88 53.43 13.41 -56.90
C GLN A 88 52.17 14.26 -57.16
N GLU A 89 51.52 14.11 -58.31
CA GLU A 89 50.25 14.78 -58.57
C GLU A 89 49.12 14.23 -57.67
N ALA A 90 49.06 12.91 -57.46
CA ALA A 90 48.08 12.29 -56.58
C ALA A 90 48.24 12.70 -55.10
N GLU A 91 49.48 12.76 -54.58
CA GLU A 91 49.73 13.22 -53.20
C GLU A 91 49.43 14.71 -53.01
N LYS A 92 49.70 15.56 -54.01
CA LYS A 92 49.27 16.97 -53.99
C LYS A 92 47.73 17.09 -53.96
N ALA A 93 47.03 16.30 -54.78
CA ALA A 93 45.56 16.26 -54.76
C ALA A 93 45.01 15.77 -53.41
N LYS A 94 45.69 14.80 -52.77
CA LYS A 94 45.31 14.26 -51.46
C LYS A 94 45.48 15.25 -50.33
N GLN A 95 46.58 16.01 -50.32
CA GLN A 95 46.79 17.11 -49.37
C GLN A 95 45.75 18.21 -49.56
N ALA A 96 45.45 18.58 -50.80
CA ALA A 96 44.40 19.57 -51.11
C ALA A 96 43.01 19.11 -50.64
N TYR A 97 42.63 17.86 -50.91
CA TYR A 97 41.36 17.28 -50.43
C TYR A 97 41.30 17.23 -48.90
N THR A 98 42.38 16.77 -48.24
CA THR A 98 42.41 16.66 -46.77
C THR A 98 42.26 18.03 -46.11
N ALA A 99 42.99 19.04 -46.58
CA ALA A 99 42.89 20.41 -46.07
C ALA A 99 41.47 20.98 -46.27
N GLN A 100 40.87 20.78 -47.45
CA GLN A 100 39.51 21.25 -47.73
C GLN A 100 38.44 20.50 -46.93
N ASN A 101 38.60 19.20 -46.70
CA ASN A 101 37.68 18.39 -45.90
C ASN A 101 37.72 18.79 -44.41
N THR A 102 38.87 19.22 -43.89
CA THR A 102 38.96 19.81 -42.56
C THR A 102 38.18 21.12 -42.44
N VAL A 103 38.18 21.96 -43.48
CA VAL A 103 37.37 23.20 -43.53
C VAL A 103 35.87 22.85 -43.49
N VAL A 104 35.43 21.85 -44.26
CA VAL A 104 34.04 21.36 -44.26
C VAL A 104 33.62 20.87 -42.86
N GLN A 105 34.43 20.02 -42.22
CA GLN A 105 34.12 19.47 -40.90
C GLN A 105 34.03 20.57 -39.84
N THR A 106 34.97 21.52 -39.86
CA THR A 106 34.98 22.66 -38.93
C THR A 106 33.74 23.55 -39.14
N GLY A 107 33.35 23.81 -40.39
CA GLY A 107 32.15 24.57 -40.72
C GLY A 107 30.86 23.87 -40.30
N TYR A 108 30.78 22.55 -40.46
CA TYR A 108 29.65 21.73 -40.02
C TYR A 108 29.51 21.74 -38.48
N ASP A 109 30.61 21.48 -37.75
CA ASP A 109 30.58 21.40 -36.29
C ASP A 109 30.21 22.74 -35.65
N ALA A 110 30.73 23.85 -36.19
CA ALA A 110 30.38 25.19 -35.72
C ALA A 110 28.89 25.53 -35.94
N LEU A 111 28.33 25.16 -37.10
CA LEU A 111 26.92 25.40 -37.41
C LEU A 111 25.99 24.47 -36.61
N ASN A 112 26.36 23.19 -36.44
CA ASN A 112 25.60 22.26 -35.62
C ASN A 112 25.58 22.68 -34.14
N GLY A 113 26.72 23.14 -33.60
CA GLY A 113 26.79 23.66 -32.23
C GLY A 113 25.87 24.87 -32.01
N TYR A 114 25.86 25.83 -32.94
CA TYR A 114 24.97 26.99 -32.88
C TYR A 114 23.47 26.62 -32.90
N ILE A 115 23.10 25.63 -33.73
CA ILE A 115 21.73 25.12 -33.80
C ILE A 115 21.36 24.38 -32.51
N ASP A 116 22.26 23.57 -31.96
CA ASP A 116 22.02 22.79 -30.75
C ASP A 116 21.85 23.68 -29.51
N GLU A 117 22.69 24.71 -29.36
CA GLU A 117 22.57 25.69 -28.27
C GLU A 117 21.25 26.46 -28.36
N SER A 118 20.88 26.92 -29.57
CA SER A 118 19.63 27.66 -29.80
C SER A 118 18.39 26.80 -29.59
N LEU A 119 18.42 25.52 -29.98
CA LEU A 119 17.29 24.60 -29.86
C LEU A 119 17.10 24.09 -28.42
N GLN A 120 18.19 23.88 -27.68
CA GLN A 120 18.11 23.33 -26.31
C GLN A 120 17.41 24.28 -25.34
N SER A 121 17.64 25.60 -25.46
CA SER A 121 16.96 26.61 -24.64
C SER A 121 15.44 26.56 -24.83
N LEU A 122 14.98 26.51 -26.08
CA LEU A 122 13.56 26.45 -26.43
C LEU A 122 12.90 25.15 -25.98
N LEU A 123 13.62 24.01 -26.07
CA LEU A 123 13.11 22.72 -25.60
C LEU A 123 12.93 22.68 -24.07
N ASN A 124 13.83 23.32 -23.31
CA ASN A 124 13.68 23.43 -21.85
C ASN A 124 12.47 24.29 -21.48
N GLU A 125 12.28 25.42 -22.17
CA GLU A 125 11.14 26.32 -21.94
C GLU A 125 9.79 25.65 -22.27
N ILE A 126 9.73 24.85 -23.34
CA ILE A 126 8.54 24.03 -23.66
C ILE A 126 8.23 23.04 -22.53
N ALA A 127 9.25 22.37 -21.98
CA ALA A 127 9.07 21.40 -20.89
C ALA A 127 8.58 22.07 -19.59
N ASP A 128 9.09 23.26 -19.27
CA ASP A 128 8.64 24.05 -18.11
C ASP A 128 7.18 24.52 -18.27
N LEU A 129 6.80 24.97 -19.47
CA LEU A 129 5.42 25.35 -19.78
C LEU A 129 4.46 24.15 -19.72
N GLU A 130 4.88 22.96 -20.16
CA GLU A 130 4.11 21.71 -20.02
C GLU A 130 3.88 21.33 -18.56
N ALA A 131 4.92 21.42 -17.73
CA ALA A 131 4.82 21.15 -16.30
C ALA A 131 3.87 22.14 -15.61
N LYS A 132 3.94 23.42 -15.98
CA LYS A 132 3.06 24.47 -15.43
C LYS A 132 1.60 24.24 -15.82
N ILE A 133 1.31 23.91 -17.07
CA ILE A 133 -0.04 23.58 -17.54
C ILE A 133 -0.58 22.35 -16.79
N ALA A 134 0.23 21.30 -16.62
CA ALA A 134 -0.16 20.10 -15.90
C ALA A 134 -0.52 20.42 -14.43
N GLN A 135 0.28 21.24 -13.75
CA GLN A 135 0.01 21.66 -12.37
C GLN A 135 -1.27 22.51 -12.26
N MET A 136 -1.48 23.47 -13.16
CA MET A 136 -2.68 24.31 -13.16
C MET A 136 -3.94 23.49 -13.45
N THR A 137 -3.84 22.46 -14.30
CA THR A 137 -4.95 21.53 -14.59
C THR A 137 -5.35 20.72 -13.35
N VAL A 138 -4.38 20.30 -12.53
CA VAL A 138 -4.66 19.64 -11.24
C VAL A 138 -5.42 20.58 -10.30
N ASN A 139 -4.99 21.85 -10.20
CA ASN A 139 -5.66 22.84 -9.36
C ASN A 139 -7.08 23.13 -9.87
N LEU A 140 -7.27 23.24 -11.19
CA LEU A 140 -8.59 23.43 -11.81
C LEU A 140 -9.56 22.31 -11.43
N ASN A 141 -9.12 21.05 -11.52
CA ASN A 141 -9.94 19.90 -11.14
C ASN A 141 -10.31 19.90 -9.64
N ALA A 142 -9.40 20.37 -8.78
CA ALA A 142 -9.65 20.49 -7.34
C ALA A 142 -10.73 21.55 -7.04
N GLU A 143 -10.66 22.71 -7.69
CA GLU A 143 -11.67 23.77 -7.54
C GLU A 143 -13.02 23.35 -8.14
N GLN A 144 -13.05 22.65 -9.28
CA GLN A 144 -14.27 22.07 -9.84
C GLN A 144 -14.96 21.10 -8.87
N LYS A 145 -14.17 20.27 -8.19
CA LYS A 145 -14.69 19.37 -7.16
C LYS A 145 -15.22 20.14 -5.94
N ALA A 146 -14.50 21.16 -5.48
CA ALA A 146 -14.94 22.00 -4.36
C ALA A 146 -16.27 22.72 -4.66
N SER A 147 -16.44 23.25 -5.88
CA SER A 147 -17.70 23.85 -6.33
C SER A 147 -18.87 22.85 -6.30
N GLN A 148 -18.66 21.62 -6.79
CA GLN A 148 -19.69 20.57 -6.75
C GLN A 148 -20.07 20.13 -5.33
N GLU A 149 -19.08 19.95 -4.45
CA GLU A 149 -19.31 19.56 -3.06
C GLU A 149 -20.06 20.66 -2.28
N ALA A 150 -19.70 21.93 -2.51
CA ALA A 150 -20.39 23.07 -1.93
C ALA A 150 -21.86 23.17 -2.39
N GLU A 151 -22.12 22.96 -3.69
CA GLU A 151 -23.49 22.93 -4.24
C GLU A 151 -24.32 21.77 -3.67
N GLN A 152 -23.74 20.58 -3.53
CA GLN A 152 -24.46 19.44 -2.95
C GLN A 152 -24.81 19.70 -1.47
N ALA A 153 -23.85 20.19 -0.68
CA ALA A 153 -24.06 20.52 0.73
C ALA A 153 -25.11 21.63 0.91
N LYS A 154 -25.14 22.62 0.00
CA LYS A 154 -26.17 23.66 -0.04
C LYS A 154 -27.56 23.03 -0.25
N ASN A 155 -27.72 22.20 -1.28
CA ASN A 155 -29.00 21.56 -1.61
C ASN A 155 -29.52 20.68 -0.45
N GLU A 156 -28.64 19.93 0.22
CA GLU A 156 -29.00 19.15 1.41
C GLU A 156 -29.46 20.04 2.58
N ALA A 157 -28.78 21.16 2.80
CA ALA A 157 -29.17 22.13 3.82
C ALA A 157 -30.51 22.81 3.50
N GLU A 158 -30.82 23.11 2.24
CA GLU A 158 -32.11 23.66 1.79
C GLU A 158 -33.26 22.70 2.03
N VAL A 159 -33.09 21.40 1.73
CA VAL A 159 -34.10 20.36 2.01
C VAL A 159 -34.36 20.24 3.51
N ASN A 160 -33.30 20.22 4.32
CA ASN A 160 -33.43 20.15 5.78
C ASN A 160 -34.10 21.39 6.36
N LEU A 161 -33.79 22.58 5.82
CA LEU A 161 -34.44 23.83 6.20
C LEU A 161 -35.94 23.80 5.90
N ALA A 162 -36.35 23.29 4.74
CA ALA A 162 -37.76 23.15 4.38
C ALA A 162 -38.51 22.19 5.32
N ASN A 163 -37.91 21.05 5.65
CA ASN A 163 -38.50 20.07 6.58
C ASN A 163 -38.67 20.66 8.00
N LYS A 164 -37.63 21.31 8.54
CA LYS A 164 -37.71 21.94 9.87
C LYS A 164 -38.70 23.11 9.91
N LYS A 165 -38.84 23.87 8.83
CA LYS A 165 -39.88 24.92 8.73
C LYS A 165 -41.29 24.32 8.78
N ALA A 166 -41.54 23.19 8.11
CA ALA A 166 -42.82 22.51 8.17
C ALA A 166 -43.12 21.93 9.58
N GLU A 167 -42.09 21.41 10.26
CA GLU A 167 -42.20 20.94 11.65
C GLU A 167 -42.50 22.09 12.63
N LEU A 168 -41.81 23.23 12.47
CA LEU A 168 -42.06 24.45 13.23
C LEU A 168 -43.51 24.94 13.04
N GLU A 169 -44.00 24.98 11.80
CA GLU A 169 -45.38 25.36 11.49
C GLU A 169 -46.39 24.40 12.17
N GLY A 170 -46.10 23.10 12.19
CA GLY A 170 -46.91 22.12 12.91
C GLY A 170 -47.00 22.37 14.42
N LEU A 171 -45.86 22.65 15.06
CA LEU A 171 -45.78 22.95 16.49
C LEU A 171 -46.41 24.31 16.85
N GLN A 172 -46.22 25.32 16.01
CA GLN A 172 -46.85 26.63 16.19
C GLN A 172 -48.37 26.53 16.07
N ASN A 173 -48.90 25.74 15.12
CA ASN A 173 -50.33 25.46 15.02
C ASN A 173 -50.87 24.69 16.24
N GLN A 174 -50.09 23.77 16.79
CA GLN A 174 -50.45 23.04 18.01
C GLN A 174 -50.50 23.98 19.24
N LEU A 175 -49.53 24.88 19.40
CA LEU A 175 -49.52 25.89 20.45
C LEU A 175 -50.67 26.90 20.30
N ALA A 176 -50.97 27.33 19.07
CA ALA A 176 -52.09 28.23 18.79
C ALA A 176 -53.47 27.61 19.12
N ALA A 177 -53.57 26.28 19.10
CA ALA A 177 -54.78 25.55 19.50
C ALA A 177 -54.91 25.34 21.02
N MET A 178 -53.85 25.62 21.79
CA MET A 178 -53.87 25.58 23.26
C MET A 178 -54.30 26.93 23.84
N LYS A 179 -54.77 26.92 25.09
CA LYS A 179 -54.95 28.17 25.86
C LYS A 179 -53.59 28.82 26.12
N THR A 180 -53.59 30.13 26.36
CA THR A 180 -52.36 30.85 26.67
C THR A 180 -51.72 30.31 27.95
N PRO A 181 -50.38 30.42 28.10
CA PRO A 181 -49.71 29.93 29.29
C PRO A 181 -50.23 30.61 30.57
N GLU A 182 -50.57 31.90 30.50
CA GLU A 182 -51.20 32.62 31.62
C GLU A 182 -52.57 32.06 32.00
N GLU A 183 -53.40 31.68 31.02
CA GLU A 183 -54.69 31.03 31.28
C GLU A 183 -54.51 29.61 31.85
N LEU A 184 -53.56 28.83 31.35
CA LEU A 184 -53.27 27.48 31.83
C LEU A 184 -52.70 27.47 33.25
N GLU A 185 -51.78 28.39 33.56
CA GLU A 185 -51.20 28.59 34.89
C GLU A 185 -52.28 29.04 35.89
N THR A 186 -53.16 29.95 35.47
CA THR A 186 -54.29 30.42 36.28
C THR A 186 -55.26 29.27 36.59
N GLU A 187 -55.60 28.44 35.61
CA GLU A 187 -56.47 27.27 35.80
C GLU A 187 -55.83 26.21 36.72
N TYR A 188 -54.51 25.99 36.59
CA TYR A 188 -53.80 25.07 37.47
C TYR A 188 -53.73 25.57 38.91
N ASN A 189 -53.45 26.86 39.12
CA ASN A 189 -53.43 27.48 40.43
C ASN A 189 -54.82 27.45 41.09
N GLN A 190 -55.87 27.78 40.33
CA GLN A 190 -57.24 27.71 40.83
C GLN A 190 -57.65 26.27 41.18
N ALA A 191 -57.32 25.28 40.32
CA ALA A 191 -57.63 23.88 40.60
C ALA A 191 -56.83 23.34 41.80
N THR A 192 -55.62 23.85 42.03
CA THR A 192 -54.82 23.54 43.23
C THR A 192 -55.45 24.11 44.48
N GLU A 193 -55.89 25.36 44.45
CA GLU A 193 -56.59 26.01 45.56
C GLU A 193 -57.91 25.29 45.89
N ASP A 194 -58.67 24.88 44.87
CA ASP A 194 -59.91 24.12 45.03
C ASP A 194 -59.68 22.74 45.65
N ALA A 195 -58.58 22.05 45.27
CA ALA A 195 -58.22 20.76 45.85
C ALA A 195 -57.83 20.90 47.33
N VAL A 196 -57.10 21.96 47.69
CA VAL A 196 -56.76 22.29 49.09
C VAL A 196 -58.03 22.54 49.91
N LYS A 197 -58.95 23.38 49.42
CA LYS A 197 -60.23 23.62 50.10
C LYS A 197 -61.07 22.35 50.26
N ALA A 198 -61.05 21.45 49.27
CA ALA A 198 -61.74 20.16 49.36
C ALA A 198 -61.08 19.19 50.37
N GLN A 199 -59.76 19.27 50.54
CA GLN A 199 -59.03 18.52 51.57
C GLN A 199 -59.39 19.01 52.97
N GLU A 200 -59.38 20.33 53.19
CA GLU A 200 -59.77 20.93 54.48
C GLU A 200 -61.22 20.56 54.88
N ALA A 201 -62.14 20.54 53.92
CA ALA A 201 -63.51 20.09 54.13
C ALA A 201 -63.59 18.59 54.47
N THR A 202 -62.75 17.76 53.87
CA THR A 202 -62.64 16.33 54.16
C THR A 202 -62.12 16.08 55.57
N ASP A 203 -61.07 16.81 55.97
CA ASP A 203 -60.48 16.72 57.30
C ASP A 203 -61.48 17.16 58.38
N THR A 204 -62.24 18.22 58.12
CA THR A 204 -63.32 18.69 58.98
C THR A 204 -64.42 17.65 59.14
N ALA A 205 -64.93 17.09 58.03
CA ALA A 205 -65.96 16.05 58.07
C ALA A 205 -65.46 14.75 58.74
N GLN A 206 -64.17 14.44 58.62
CA GLN A 206 -63.56 13.29 59.28
C GLN A 206 -63.49 13.50 60.80
N LYS A 207 -63.21 14.73 61.25
CA LYS A 207 -63.25 15.10 62.66
C LYS A 207 -64.67 15.00 63.22
N GLU A 208 -65.66 15.56 62.52
CA GLU A 208 -67.08 15.47 62.92
C GLU A 208 -67.56 14.02 63.03
N ALA A 209 -67.20 13.15 62.07
CA ALA A 209 -67.53 11.72 62.10
C ALA A 209 -66.91 10.99 63.31
N ASN A 210 -65.66 11.32 63.66
CA ASN A 210 -64.99 10.73 64.82
C ASN A 210 -65.61 11.18 66.15
N GLU A 211 -65.99 12.45 66.25
CA GLU A 211 -66.67 13.01 67.44
C GLU A 211 -68.07 12.40 67.61
N ALA A 212 -68.84 12.27 66.52
CA ALA A 212 -70.16 11.66 66.53
C ALA A 212 -70.10 10.16 66.89
N GLN A 213 -69.10 9.43 66.39
CA GLN A 213 -68.88 8.02 66.77
C GLN A 213 -68.56 7.90 68.27
N THR A 214 -67.74 8.80 68.82
CA THR A 214 -67.42 8.81 70.25
C THR A 214 -68.65 9.08 71.12
N ALA A 215 -69.53 10.00 70.68
CA ALA A 215 -70.80 10.28 71.34
C ALA A 215 -71.77 9.08 71.29
N LEU A 216 -71.85 8.40 70.14
CA LEU A 216 -72.64 7.17 69.98
C LEU A 216 -72.14 6.06 70.90
N ASP A 217 -70.83 5.84 70.99
CA ASP A 217 -70.24 4.83 71.87
C ASP A 217 -70.52 5.15 73.35
N THR A 218 -70.46 6.43 73.73
CA THR A 218 -70.79 6.89 75.09
C THR A 218 -72.28 6.68 75.41
N ALA A 219 -73.18 7.08 74.51
CA ALA A 219 -74.62 6.90 74.68
C ALA A 219 -75.01 5.41 74.74
N ARG A 220 -74.32 4.57 73.97
CA ARG A 220 -74.49 3.11 74.01
C ARG A 220 -74.08 2.54 75.37
N SER A 221 -72.96 3.00 75.92
CA SER A 221 -72.51 2.58 77.25
C SER A 221 -73.48 3.00 78.36
N ASP A 222 -74.03 4.22 78.30
CA ASP A 222 -74.99 4.71 79.28
C ASP A 222 -76.34 3.96 79.18
N LEU A 223 -76.83 3.72 77.95
CA LEU A 223 -78.02 2.90 77.72
C LEU A 223 -77.86 1.50 78.33
N THR A 224 -76.73 0.83 78.09
CA THR A 224 -76.45 -0.48 78.69
C THR A 224 -76.44 -0.41 80.22
N ALA A 225 -75.80 0.60 80.81
CA ALA A 225 -75.78 0.75 82.27
C ALA A 225 -77.18 1.01 82.87
N LYS A 226 -78.03 1.78 82.18
CA LYS A 226 -79.43 2.04 82.60
C LYS A 226 -80.35 0.83 82.38
N GLU A 227 -80.08 0.02 81.36
CA GLU A 227 -80.77 -1.25 81.13
C GLU A 227 -80.46 -2.26 82.25
N ASP A 228 -79.20 -2.35 82.67
CA ASP A 228 -78.79 -3.15 83.82
C ASP A 228 -79.47 -2.68 85.12
N ALA A 229 -79.50 -1.36 85.37
CA ALA A 229 -80.18 -0.79 86.54
C ALA A 229 -81.69 -1.02 86.54
N LEU A 230 -82.36 -0.90 85.38
CA LEU A 230 -83.77 -1.23 85.21
C LEU A 230 -84.04 -2.71 85.47
N ASN A 231 -83.21 -3.61 84.94
CA ASN A 231 -83.34 -5.05 85.16
C ASN A 231 -83.19 -5.42 86.64
N GLN A 232 -82.25 -4.77 87.35
CA GLN A 232 -82.08 -4.94 88.79
C GLN A 232 -83.30 -4.42 89.58
N ALA A 233 -83.78 -3.20 89.30
CA ALA A 233 -84.96 -2.64 89.95
C ALA A 233 -86.23 -3.47 89.68
N ARG A 234 -86.36 -4.04 88.47
CA ARG A 234 -87.45 -4.96 88.12
C ARG A 234 -87.39 -6.21 88.98
N THR A 235 -86.22 -6.81 89.08
CA THR A 235 -85.99 -8.01 89.89
C THR A 235 -86.30 -7.75 91.37
N ASP A 236 -85.90 -6.60 91.91
CA ASP A 236 -86.19 -6.22 93.29
C ASP A 236 -87.69 -5.99 93.54
N TYR A 237 -88.39 -5.32 92.60
CA TYR A 237 -89.84 -5.11 92.69
C TYR A 237 -90.66 -6.40 92.51
N GLU A 238 -90.25 -7.27 91.57
CA GLU A 238 -90.84 -8.61 91.38
C GLU A 238 -90.61 -9.47 92.62
N SER A 239 -89.41 -9.42 93.22
CA SER A 239 -89.09 -10.11 94.47
C SER A 239 -89.94 -9.62 95.64
N ALA A 240 -90.12 -8.30 95.81
CA ALA A 240 -91.01 -7.74 96.85
C ALA A 240 -92.50 -8.02 96.58
N THR A 241 -92.89 -8.15 95.31
CA THR A 241 -94.24 -8.59 94.92
C THR A 241 -94.48 -10.05 95.29
N ALA A 242 -93.50 -10.91 95.04
CA ALA A 242 -93.52 -12.29 95.50
C ALA A 242 -93.55 -12.37 97.03
N GLU A 243 -92.77 -11.54 97.74
CA GLU A 243 -92.75 -11.48 99.21
C GLU A 243 -94.12 -11.07 99.79
N VAL A 244 -94.79 -10.05 99.21
CA VAL A 244 -96.16 -9.68 99.63
C VAL A 244 -97.13 -10.84 99.40
N THR A 245 -97.01 -11.55 98.28
CA THR A 245 -97.85 -12.71 97.97
C THR A 245 -97.59 -13.84 98.97
N GLU A 246 -96.31 -14.15 99.25
CA GLU A 246 -95.89 -15.14 100.24
C GLU A 246 -96.43 -14.80 101.64
N LYS A 247 -96.31 -13.53 102.09
CA LYS A 247 -96.82 -13.13 103.41
C LYS A 247 -98.35 -13.07 103.47
N GLN A 248 -99.02 -12.77 102.36
CA GLN A 248 -100.49 -12.85 102.28
C GLN A 248 -100.94 -14.31 102.35
N THR A 249 -100.31 -15.20 101.59
CA THR A 249 -100.53 -16.65 101.66
C THR A 249 -100.20 -17.20 103.05
N ALA A 250 -99.19 -16.67 103.75
CA ALA A 250 -98.89 -17.06 105.13
C ALA A 250 -100.00 -16.63 106.12
N VAL A 251 -100.61 -15.45 105.93
CA VAL A 251 -101.80 -15.03 106.71
C VAL A 251 -102.99 -15.93 106.42
N ASP A 252 -103.28 -16.17 105.13
CA ASP A 252 -104.41 -17.00 104.71
C ASP A 252 -104.23 -18.46 105.17
N SER A 253 -102.99 -18.97 105.11
CA SER A 253 -102.63 -20.31 105.60
C SER A 253 -102.68 -20.40 107.12
N ALA A 254 -102.26 -19.38 107.86
CA ALA A 254 -102.36 -19.36 109.32
C ALA A 254 -103.84 -19.29 109.77
N GLN A 255 -104.68 -18.57 109.02
CA GLN A 255 -106.12 -18.50 109.25
C GLN A 255 -106.79 -19.84 108.93
N ALA A 256 -106.51 -20.42 107.75
CA ALA A 256 -107.04 -21.74 107.36
C ALA A 256 -106.52 -22.87 108.26
N LEU A 257 -105.30 -22.79 108.77
CA LEU A 257 -104.74 -23.74 109.74
C LEU A 257 -105.48 -23.68 111.08
N LEU A 258 -105.78 -22.47 111.57
CA LEU A 258 -106.59 -22.29 112.77
C LEU A 258 -108.01 -22.87 112.57
N ASP A 259 -108.67 -22.52 111.47
CA ASP A 259 -110.03 -22.97 111.15
C ASP A 259 -110.09 -24.52 111.02
N SER A 260 -109.10 -25.12 110.37
CA SER A 260 -109.01 -26.57 110.15
C SER A 260 -108.53 -27.38 111.37
N MET A 261 -107.87 -26.76 112.34
CA MET A 261 -107.53 -27.40 113.63
C MET A 261 -108.72 -27.42 114.59
N THR A 262 -109.70 -26.56 114.37
CA THR A 262 -110.99 -26.54 115.10
C THR A 262 -112.09 -27.38 114.42
N ASP A 263 -111.84 -27.95 113.23
CA ASP A 263 -112.77 -28.80 112.48
C ASP A 263 -112.75 -30.26 113.01
N PRO A 264 -113.91 -30.84 113.38
CA PRO A 264 -113.99 -32.22 113.88
C PRO A 264 -113.48 -33.31 112.93
N ASP A 265 -113.42 -33.08 111.60
CA ASP A 265 -112.88 -34.04 110.62
C ASP A 265 -111.44 -33.71 110.14
N GLY A 266 -110.83 -32.66 110.70
CA GLY A 266 -109.60 -32.05 110.18
C GLY A 266 -108.37 -32.96 110.12
N MET A 267 -108.27 -33.96 110.99
CA MET A 267 -107.11 -34.87 111.04
C MET A 267 -107.06 -35.82 109.82
N GLU A 268 -108.20 -36.24 109.28
CA GLU A 268 -108.23 -37.19 108.18
C GLU A 268 -108.00 -36.51 106.82
N THR A 269 -108.47 -35.26 106.66
CA THR A 269 -108.16 -34.41 105.51
C THR A 269 -106.66 -34.11 105.41
N ALA A 270 -105.99 -33.82 106.54
CA ALA A 270 -104.55 -33.56 106.56
C ALA A 270 -103.70 -34.75 106.07
N LYS A 271 -104.15 -36.00 106.29
CA LYS A 271 -103.46 -37.20 105.79
C LYS A 271 -103.57 -37.36 104.28
N ALA A 272 -104.72 -37.06 103.67
CA ALA A 272 -104.91 -37.11 102.23
C ALA A 272 -104.05 -36.05 101.51
N GLU A 273 -103.98 -34.83 102.07
CA GLU A 273 -103.15 -33.75 101.56
C GLU A 273 -101.64 -34.07 101.61
N LEU A 274 -101.20 -34.84 102.62
CA LEU A 274 -99.80 -35.27 102.75
C LEU A 274 -99.37 -36.20 101.62
N GLU A 275 -100.24 -37.11 101.17
CA GLU A 275 -99.92 -38.03 100.07
C GLU A 275 -99.84 -37.31 98.71
N THR A 276 -100.72 -36.33 98.44
CA THR A 276 -100.61 -35.48 97.25
C THR A 276 -99.33 -34.62 97.28
N ALA A 277 -99.01 -34.02 98.43
CA ALA A 277 -97.81 -33.20 98.58
C ALA A 277 -96.50 -34.00 98.36
N LYS A 278 -96.46 -35.29 98.71
CA LYS A 278 -95.31 -36.17 98.42
C LYS A 278 -95.12 -36.42 96.92
N ALA A 279 -96.20 -36.60 96.16
CA ALA A 279 -96.12 -36.78 94.70
C ALA A 279 -95.68 -35.50 93.98
N ASP A 280 -96.16 -34.33 94.43
CA ASP A 280 -95.75 -33.03 93.90
C ASP A 280 -94.27 -32.73 94.18
N LEU A 281 -93.76 -33.09 95.37
CA LEU A 281 -92.35 -32.99 95.73
C LEU A 281 -91.47 -33.82 94.79
N GLN A 282 -91.84 -35.07 94.51
CA GLN A 282 -91.08 -35.92 93.60
C GLN A 282 -91.02 -35.31 92.17
N THR A 283 -92.13 -34.75 91.70
CA THR A 283 -92.20 -34.06 90.40
C THR A 283 -91.34 -32.80 90.37
N ALA A 284 -91.34 -32.00 91.45
CA ALA A 284 -90.54 -30.78 91.55
C ALA A 284 -89.03 -31.09 91.65
N GLN A 285 -88.64 -32.16 92.37
CA GLN A 285 -87.26 -32.64 92.44
C GLN A 285 -86.73 -33.13 91.08
N GLN A 286 -87.58 -33.80 90.28
CA GLN A 286 -87.22 -34.18 88.92
C GLN A 286 -86.98 -32.95 88.03
N LYS A 287 -87.87 -31.95 88.07
CA LYS A 287 -87.69 -30.68 87.34
C LYS A 287 -86.43 -29.91 87.76
N GLN A 288 -86.08 -29.95 89.05
CA GLN A 288 -84.81 -29.37 89.54
C GLN A 288 -83.61 -30.06 88.89
N THR A 289 -83.60 -31.40 88.87
CA THR A 289 -82.51 -32.18 88.28
C THR A 289 -82.36 -31.91 86.78
N ASP A 290 -83.48 -31.83 86.05
CA ASP A 290 -83.47 -31.56 84.61
C ASP A 290 -82.97 -30.14 84.29
N ALA A 291 -83.34 -29.14 85.09
CA ALA A 291 -82.83 -27.78 84.97
C ALA A 291 -81.32 -27.70 85.27
N GLU A 292 -80.83 -28.41 86.30
CA GLU A 292 -79.41 -28.46 86.65
C GLU A 292 -78.56 -29.10 85.54
N ASN A 293 -79.06 -30.17 84.92
CA ASN A 293 -78.42 -30.79 83.75
C ASN A 293 -78.40 -29.87 82.52
N THR A 294 -79.45 -29.06 82.33
CA THR A 294 -79.53 -28.06 81.25
C THR A 294 -78.51 -26.94 81.46
N LEU A 295 -78.34 -26.45 82.71
CA LEU A 295 -77.32 -25.46 83.05
C LEU A 295 -75.90 -25.99 82.87
N ALA A 296 -75.63 -27.23 83.28
CA ALA A 296 -74.33 -27.87 83.07
C ALA A 296 -73.97 -27.93 81.57
N SER A 297 -74.96 -28.29 80.72
CA SER A 297 -74.81 -28.32 79.27
C SER A 297 -74.58 -26.92 78.66
N ALA A 298 -75.27 -25.89 79.17
CA ALA A 298 -75.10 -24.50 78.74
C ALA A 298 -73.73 -23.92 79.14
N ASN A 299 -73.22 -24.25 80.34
CA ASN A 299 -71.86 -23.88 80.78
C ASN A 299 -70.79 -24.50 79.87
N LEU A 300 -70.92 -25.78 79.51
CA LEU A 300 -69.99 -26.45 78.60
C LEU A 300 -70.00 -25.80 77.20
N ALA A 301 -71.18 -25.44 76.69
CA ALA A 301 -71.33 -24.75 75.41
C ALA A 301 -70.69 -23.34 75.43
N TYR A 302 -70.80 -22.61 76.54
CA TYR A 302 -70.14 -21.32 76.74
C TYR A 302 -68.61 -21.44 76.75
N GLU A 303 -68.04 -22.35 77.55
CA GLU A 303 -66.58 -22.55 77.58
C GLU A 303 -66.01 -23.02 76.22
N THR A 304 -66.80 -23.80 75.48
CA THR A 304 -66.46 -24.18 74.09
C THR A 304 -66.42 -22.96 73.17
N ALA A 305 -67.44 -22.10 73.24
CA ALA A 305 -67.48 -20.86 72.44
C ALA A 305 -66.37 -19.87 72.82
N LYS A 306 -65.99 -19.82 74.10
CA LYS A 306 -64.88 -18.98 74.59
C LYS A 306 -63.54 -19.46 74.02
N THR A 307 -63.31 -20.76 74.05
CA THR A 307 -62.13 -21.39 73.44
C THR A 307 -62.08 -21.14 71.92
N ALA A 308 -63.23 -21.18 71.24
CA ALA A 308 -63.32 -20.86 69.81
C ALA A 308 -62.95 -19.40 69.50
N LYS A 309 -63.34 -18.44 70.35
CA LYS A 309 -62.96 -17.03 70.24
C LYS A 309 -61.46 -16.82 70.44
N GLU A 310 -60.86 -17.43 71.47
CA GLU A 310 -59.40 -17.36 71.72
C GLU A 310 -58.59 -17.98 70.55
N THR A 311 -59.10 -19.07 69.98
CA THR A 311 -58.52 -19.68 68.76
C THR A 311 -58.59 -18.73 67.56
N ALA A 312 -59.73 -18.06 67.37
CA ALA A 312 -59.91 -17.10 66.27
C ALA A 312 -59.00 -15.87 66.42
N GLU A 313 -58.76 -15.37 67.64
CA GLU A 313 -57.81 -14.28 67.92
C GLU A 313 -56.37 -14.68 67.57
N THR A 314 -55.97 -15.90 67.94
CA THR A 314 -54.64 -16.44 67.59
C THR A 314 -54.48 -16.57 66.08
N ASN A 315 -55.50 -17.06 65.38
CA ASN A 315 -55.49 -17.18 63.92
C ASN A 315 -55.38 -15.82 63.22
N LEU A 316 -56.05 -14.79 63.74
CA LEU A 316 -55.92 -13.43 63.23
C LEU A 316 -54.49 -12.88 63.41
N ALA A 317 -53.90 -13.06 64.59
CA ALA A 317 -52.52 -12.66 64.85
C ALA A 317 -51.53 -13.34 63.89
N ASN A 318 -51.69 -14.66 63.67
CA ASN A 318 -50.89 -15.42 62.71
C ASN A 318 -51.06 -14.91 61.27
N ALA A 319 -52.30 -14.62 60.85
CA ALA A 319 -52.58 -14.07 59.52
C ALA A 319 -51.99 -12.66 59.33
N GLN A 320 -52.01 -11.83 60.37
CA GLN A 320 -51.38 -10.51 60.37
C GLN A 320 -49.85 -10.59 60.24
N GLN A 321 -49.23 -11.57 60.91
CA GLN A 321 -47.79 -11.85 60.75
C GLN A 321 -47.48 -12.35 59.34
N ALA A 322 -48.30 -13.24 58.77
CA ALA A 322 -48.11 -13.76 57.42
C ALA A 322 -48.14 -12.66 56.34
N VAL A 323 -48.97 -11.62 56.51
CA VAL A 323 -48.96 -10.42 55.63
C VAL A 323 -47.62 -9.70 55.71
N THR A 324 -47.09 -9.50 56.92
CA THR A 324 -45.80 -8.83 57.14
C THR A 324 -44.65 -9.62 56.49
N ASP A 325 -44.63 -10.93 56.70
CA ASP A 325 -43.61 -11.81 56.12
C ASP A 325 -43.67 -11.85 54.59
N ALA A 326 -44.88 -11.89 54.02
CA ALA A 326 -45.08 -11.82 52.57
C ALA A 326 -44.60 -10.47 52.01
N GLN A 327 -44.85 -9.37 52.71
CA GLN A 327 -44.42 -8.03 52.30
C GLN A 327 -42.89 -7.89 52.32
N ASN A 328 -42.22 -8.44 53.34
CA ASN A 328 -40.76 -8.48 53.41
C ASN A 328 -40.17 -9.29 52.24
N LYS A 329 -40.73 -10.46 51.94
CA LYS A 329 -40.31 -11.28 50.78
C LYS A 329 -40.54 -10.57 49.44
N LEU A 330 -41.58 -9.76 49.31
CA LEU A 330 -41.80 -8.92 48.13
C LEU A 330 -40.73 -7.85 48.00
N ASN A 331 -40.35 -7.19 49.09
CA ASN A 331 -39.28 -6.19 49.08
C ASN A 331 -37.92 -6.82 48.70
N ASP A 332 -37.60 -8.01 49.23
CA ASP A 332 -36.41 -8.76 48.85
C ASP A 332 -36.42 -9.17 47.37
N ALA A 333 -37.58 -9.57 46.84
CA ALA A 333 -37.73 -9.92 45.43
C ALA A 333 -37.51 -8.69 44.53
N LYS A 334 -38.07 -7.52 44.89
CA LYS A 334 -37.84 -6.25 44.19
C LYS A 334 -36.37 -5.83 44.20
N ALA A 335 -35.68 -5.98 45.32
CA ALA A 335 -34.25 -5.68 45.40
C ALA A 335 -33.41 -6.59 44.49
N LYS A 336 -33.74 -7.88 44.42
CA LYS A 336 -33.09 -8.84 43.51
C LYS A 336 -33.41 -8.56 42.04
N GLU A 337 -34.63 -8.14 41.73
CA GLU A 337 -35.02 -7.69 40.39
C GLU A 337 -34.20 -6.48 39.93
N GLN A 338 -34.04 -5.48 40.80
CA GLN A 338 -33.21 -4.31 40.50
C GLN A 338 -31.75 -4.70 40.29
N SER A 339 -31.17 -5.52 41.17
CA SER A 339 -29.79 -5.99 41.02
C SER A 339 -29.55 -6.80 39.73
N ALA A 340 -30.52 -7.63 39.34
CA ALA A 340 -30.48 -8.37 38.08
C ALA A 340 -30.60 -7.43 36.86
N LYS A 341 -31.40 -6.35 36.97
CA LYS A 341 -31.48 -5.30 35.95
C LYS A 341 -30.15 -4.56 35.80
N ASP A 342 -29.54 -4.13 36.90
CA ASP A 342 -28.24 -3.43 36.88
C ASP A 342 -27.16 -4.31 36.24
N SER A 343 -27.18 -5.63 36.52
CA SER A 343 -26.26 -6.61 35.91
C SER A 343 -26.48 -6.76 34.40
N LEU A 344 -27.74 -6.76 33.95
CA LEU A 344 -28.08 -6.77 32.52
C LEU A 344 -27.63 -5.49 31.81
N ASP A 345 -27.87 -4.34 32.42
CA ASP A 345 -27.45 -3.04 31.88
C ASP A 345 -25.92 -2.95 31.79
N ALA A 346 -25.19 -3.44 32.80
CA ALA A 346 -23.72 -3.54 32.77
C ALA A 346 -23.20 -4.49 31.68
N ALA A 347 -23.83 -5.65 31.50
CA ALA A 347 -23.47 -6.60 30.45
C ALA A 347 -23.67 -6.00 29.04
N ASN A 348 -24.77 -5.27 28.84
CA ASN A 348 -25.04 -4.56 27.58
C ASN A 348 -24.00 -3.46 27.32
N ALA A 349 -23.66 -2.65 28.33
CA ALA A 349 -22.66 -1.60 28.21
C ALA A 349 -21.28 -2.17 27.81
N GLU A 350 -20.88 -3.32 28.36
CA GLU A 350 -19.61 -3.94 28.01
C GLU A 350 -19.61 -4.53 26.59
N LYS A 351 -20.75 -5.08 26.14
CA LYS A 351 -20.96 -5.49 24.73
C LYS A 351 -20.83 -4.29 23.78
N GLU A 352 -21.46 -3.16 24.08
CA GLU A 352 -21.38 -1.94 23.27
C GLU A 352 -19.95 -1.39 23.19
N LYS A 353 -19.21 -1.35 24.31
CA LYS A 353 -17.78 -0.97 24.30
C LYS A 353 -16.95 -1.88 23.40
N ASN A 354 -17.20 -3.19 23.43
CA ASN A 354 -16.47 -4.13 22.58
C ASN A 354 -16.81 -3.93 21.09
N GLU A 355 -18.08 -3.66 20.76
CA GLU A 355 -18.51 -3.33 19.38
C GLU A 355 -17.86 -2.03 18.89
N ALA A 356 -17.78 -1.00 19.73
CA ALA A 356 -17.08 0.25 19.41
C ALA A 356 -15.59 0.01 19.14
N ALA A 357 -14.92 -0.81 19.96
CA ALA A 357 -13.51 -1.17 19.77
C ALA A 357 -13.27 -1.93 18.45
N ILE A 358 -14.18 -2.83 18.06
CA ILE A 358 -14.12 -3.53 16.76
C ILE A 358 -14.25 -2.51 15.61
N LYS A 359 -15.18 -1.55 15.72
CA LYS A 359 -15.36 -0.50 14.71
C LYS A 359 -14.11 0.36 14.55
N GLU A 360 -13.46 0.73 15.65
CA GLU A 360 -12.19 1.48 15.64
C GLU A 360 -11.05 0.66 15.00
N LEU A 361 -10.92 -0.62 15.36
CA LEU A 361 -9.94 -1.52 14.77
C LEU A 361 -10.14 -1.69 13.27
N ASN A 362 -11.38 -1.76 12.78
CA ASN A 362 -11.67 -1.79 11.34
C ASN A 362 -11.13 -0.55 10.60
N ALA A 363 -11.31 0.65 11.18
CA ALA A 363 -10.77 1.88 10.59
C ALA A 363 -9.23 1.88 10.57
N LYS A 364 -8.59 1.41 11.66
CA LYS A 364 -7.12 1.26 11.73
C LYS A 364 -6.59 0.23 10.73
N ILE A 365 -7.28 -0.90 10.57
CA ILE A 365 -6.93 -1.94 9.58
C ILE A 365 -7.02 -1.39 8.16
N ALA A 366 -8.08 -0.64 7.83
CA ALA A 366 -8.21 -0.02 6.50
C ALA A 366 -7.05 0.94 6.21
N THR A 367 -6.66 1.75 7.21
CA THR A 367 -5.51 2.65 7.12
C THR A 367 -4.20 1.87 6.93
N ALA A 368 -3.93 0.87 7.78
CA ALA A 368 -2.73 0.04 7.69
C ALA A 368 -2.65 -0.75 6.37
N GLN A 369 -3.79 -1.18 5.81
CA GLN A 369 -3.85 -1.84 4.51
C GLN A 369 -3.44 -0.88 3.38
N ASN A 370 -3.86 0.39 3.45
CA ASN A 370 -3.43 1.40 2.49
C ASN A 370 -1.92 1.66 2.60
N GLU A 371 -1.38 1.74 3.82
CA GLU A 371 0.06 1.89 4.05
C GLU A 371 0.87 0.69 3.51
N VAL A 372 0.35 -0.53 3.64
CA VAL A 372 0.96 -1.73 3.02
C VAL A 372 0.97 -1.60 1.50
N ASN A 373 -0.12 -1.16 0.89
CA ASN A 373 -0.20 -0.98 -0.56
C ASN A 373 0.82 0.07 -1.05
N GLN A 374 0.93 1.20 -0.36
CA GLN A 374 1.91 2.24 -0.68
C GLN A 374 3.36 1.74 -0.54
N ALA A 375 3.66 1.01 0.55
CA ALA A 375 4.98 0.41 0.74
C ALA A 375 5.30 -0.66 -0.31
N GLN A 376 4.29 -1.41 -0.77
CA GLN A 376 4.44 -2.40 -1.85
C GLN A 376 4.78 -1.70 -3.17
N THR A 377 4.07 -0.64 -3.53
CA THR A 377 4.40 0.17 -4.73
C THR A 377 5.81 0.75 -4.67
N ALA A 378 6.24 1.25 -3.50
CA ALA A 378 7.60 1.76 -3.31
C ALA A 378 8.66 0.66 -3.48
N TYR A 379 8.40 -0.55 -2.95
CA TYR A 379 9.27 -1.70 -3.14
C TYR A 379 9.35 -2.13 -4.61
N ASP A 380 8.20 -2.24 -5.30
CA ASP A 380 8.15 -2.65 -6.71
C ASP A 380 8.91 -1.66 -7.59
N LYS A 381 8.78 -0.35 -7.31
CA LYS A 381 9.55 0.70 -7.99
C LYS A 381 11.05 0.54 -7.74
N ALA A 382 11.47 0.41 -6.47
CA ALA A 382 12.88 0.25 -6.13
C ALA A 382 13.49 -1.00 -6.78
N LEU A 383 12.72 -2.09 -6.85
CA LEU A 383 13.13 -3.33 -7.49
C LEU A 383 13.27 -3.18 -9.01
N ASN A 384 12.35 -2.47 -9.66
CA ASN A 384 12.43 -2.20 -11.10
C ASN A 384 13.63 -1.30 -11.45
N ASP A 385 13.86 -0.25 -10.65
CA ASP A 385 15.01 0.65 -10.81
C ASP A 385 16.35 -0.11 -10.64
N PHE A 386 16.43 -0.99 -9.63
CA PHE A 386 17.56 -1.88 -9.41
C PHE A 386 17.81 -2.84 -10.58
N ASN A 387 16.76 -3.44 -11.13
CA ASN A 387 16.88 -4.35 -12.27
C ASN A 387 17.30 -3.64 -13.55
N SER A 388 16.83 -2.41 -13.76
CA SER A 388 17.08 -1.61 -14.97
C SER A 388 18.47 -0.96 -15.01
N THR A 389 19.11 -0.78 -13.85
CA THR A 389 20.45 -0.18 -13.77
C THR A 389 21.54 -1.20 -14.11
N MET A 390 22.40 -0.90 -15.10
CA MET A 390 23.61 -1.70 -15.36
C MET A 390 24.56 -1.59 -14.16
N SER A 391 25.15 -2.71 -13.75
CA SER A 391 26.20 -2.69 -12.74
C SER A 391 27.40 -1.87 -13.23
N PRO A 392 28.21 -1.29 -12.31
CA PRO A 392 29.46 -0.62 -12.68
C PRO A 392 30.36 -1.49 -13.56
N LEU A 393 30.36 -2.81 -13.34
CA LEU A 393 31.08 -3.77 -14.16
C LEU A 393 30.50 -3.91 -15.57
N GLU A 394 29.18 -4.01 -15.72
CA GLU A 394 28.52 -4.05 -17.03
C GLU A 394 28.76 -2.76 -17.82
N GLN A 395 28.67 -1.61 -17.15
CA GLN A 395 28.95 -0.31 -17.77
C GLN A 395 30.43 -0.18 -18.18
N ALA A 396 31.36 -0.58 -17.33
CA ALA A 396 32.80 -0.56 -17.65
C ALA A 396 33.14 -1.49 -18.81
N LYS A 397 32.54 -2.69 -18.85
CA LYS A 397 32.69 -3.64 -19.97
C LYS A 397 32.14 -3.07 -21.28
N LYS A 398 30.98 -2.41 -21.23
CA LYS A 398 30.40 -1.75 -22.40
C LYS A 398 31.32 -0.64 -22.92
N ASN A 399 31.81 0.22 -22.05
CA ASN A 399 32.70 1.32 -22.43
C ASN A 399 34.02 0.81 -23.03
N LEU A 400 34.59 -0.27 -22.49
CA LEU A 400 35.79 -0.91 -23.05
C LEU A 400 35.50 -1.51 -24.44
N ALA A 401 34.40 -2.25 -24.60
CA ALA A 401 34.03 -2.85 -25.88
C ALA A 401 33.75 -1.79 -26.97
N ASP A 402 33.05 -0.71 -26.62
CA ASP A 402 32.78 0.41 -27.54
C ASP A 402 34.09 1.10 -27.95
N PHE A 403 35.05 1.24 -27.03
CA PHE A 403 36.38 1.80 -27.32
C PHE A 403 37.22 0.88 -28.21
N GLU A 404 37.26 -0.42 -27.92
CA GLU A 404 38.00 -1.42 -28.71
C GLU A 404 37.43 -1.52 -30.14
N ALA A 405 36.11 -1.45 -30.31
CA ALA A 405 35.47 -1.40 -31.62
C ALA A 405 35.85 -0.13 -32.41
N LYS A 406 35.92 1.02 -31.73
CA LYS A 406 36.24 2.30 -32.36
C LYS A 406 37.71 2.41 -32.81
N TYR A 407 38.65 1.86 -32.04
CA TYR A 407 40.11 2.01 -32.27
C TYR A 407 40.81 0.70 -32.66
N ALA A 408 40.09 -0.24 -33.27
CA ALA A 408 40.60 -1.56 -33.62
C ALA A 408 41.87 -1.50 -34.49
N THR A 409 41.95 -0.58 -35.45
CA THR A 409 43.10 -0.41 -36.35
C THR A 409 44.33 0.11 -35.63
N GLU A 410 44.18 1.13 -34.78
CA GLU A 410 45.26 1.70 -33.98
C GLU A 410 45.80 0.69 -32.96
N LEU A 411 44.90 -0.07 -32.31
CA LEU A 411 45.28 -1.14 -31.38
C LEU A 411 46.07 -2.26 -32.09
N ALA A 412 45.69 -2.63 -33.31
CA ALA A 412 46.45 -3.60 -34.11
C ALA A 412 47.86 -3.09 -34.48
N ARG A 413 47.98 -1.79 -34.81
CA ARG A 413 49.24 -1.14 -35.20
C ARG A 413 50.27 -1.07 -34.08
N LEU A 414 49.86 -1.03 -32.80
CA LEU A 414 50.78 -1.06 -31.65
C LEU A 414 51.73 -2.26 -31.68
N ASN A 415 51.24 -3.43 -32.12
CA ASN A 415 52.04 -4.66 -32.20
C ASN A 415 52.81 -4.81 -33.52
N GLN A 416 52.58 -3.93 -34.49
CA GLN A 416 53.25 -3.97 -35.80
C GLN A 416 54.56 -3.17 -35.82
N GLY A 417 54.87 -2.38 -34.78
CA GLY A 417 56.14 -1.66 -34.70
C GLY A 417 56.41 -0.76 -35.91
N SER A 418 57.66 -0.73 -36.35
CA SER A 418 58.09 0.02 -37.53
C SER A 418 57.36 -0.38 -38.81
N LYS A 419 56.96 -1.65 -38.95
CA LYS A 419 56.14 -2.10 -40.08
C LYS A 419 54.82 -1.35 -40.17
N GLY A 420 54.15 -1.13 -39.04
CA GLY A 420 52.89 -0.37 -39.02
C GLY A 420 53.07 1.08 -39.45
N TYR A 421 54.23 1.68 -39.13
CA TYR A 421 54.58 3.01 -39.61
C TYR A 421 54.86 3.00 -41.11
N PHE A 422 55.67 2.06 -41.60
CA PHE A 422 55.93 1.90 -43.03
C PHE A 422 54.65 1.70 -43.84
N ASP A 423 53.71 0.89 -43.33
CA ASP A 423 52.38 0.73 -43.93
C ASP A 423 51.60 2.06 -43.98
N SER A 424 51.68 2.86 -42.91
CA SER A 424 50.98 4.15 -42.84
C SER A 424 51.50 5.21 -43.83
N ILE A 425 52.76 5.11 -44.23
CA ILE A 425 53.39 6.02 -45.21
C ILE A 425 53.45 5.42 -46.62
N GLY A 426 52.86 4.24 -46.86
CA GLY A 426 52.84 3.58 -48.17
C GLY A 426 54.15 2.89 -48.56
N ALA A 427 55.02 2.56 -47.60
CA ALA A 427 56.32 1.92 -47.82
C ALA A 427 56.29 0.38 -47.73
N SER A 428 55.11 -0.23 -47.57
CA SER A 428 54.94 -1.68 -47.36
C SER A 428 55.62 -2.54 -48.44
N GLU A 429 55.45 -2.18 -49.71
CA GLU A 429 55.99 -2.95 -50.85
C GLU A 429 57.52 -2.99 -50.80
N ALA A 430 58.14 -1.86 -50.46
CA ALA A 430 59.59 -1.75 -50.35
C ALA A 430 60.15 -2.49 -49.12
N VAL A 431 59.46 -2.50 -47.98
CA VAL A 431 60.05 -3.01 -46.72
C VAL A 431 59.61 -4.41 -46.31
N ASN A 432 58.46 -4.91 -46.75
CA ASN A 432 57.87 -6.12 -46.18
C ASN A 432 58.76 -7.36 -46.36
N PHE A 433 59.42 -7.50 -47.51
CA PHE A 433 60.32 -8.65 -47.77
C PHE A 433 61.55 -8.65 -46.84
N VAL A 434 62.01 -7.48 -46.42
CA VAL A 434 63.14 -7.34 -45.45
C VAL A 434 62.79 -8.01 -44.12
N PHE A 435 61.50 -8.01 -43.76
CA PHE A 435 60.99 -8.62 -42.53
C PHE A 435 60.44 -10.04 -42.72
N ASP A 436 60.45 -10.59 -43.95
CA ASP A 436 59.85 -11.90 -44.23
C ASP A 436 60.79 -13.06 -43.82
N LYS A 437 60.39 -13.78 -42.77
CA LYS A 437 61.12 -14.95 -42.25
C LYS A 437 61.02 -16.18 -43.17
N ASN A 438 60.13 -16.13 -44.15
CA ASN A 438 59.87 -17.20 -45.11
C ASN A 438 60.22 -16.78 -46.54
N ASP A 439 60.99 -15.70 -46.70
CA ASP A 439 61.44 -15.27 -48.02
C ASP A 439 62.15 -16.41 -48.77
N SER A 440 61.91 -16.49 -50.08
CA SER A 440 62.55 -17.47 -50.96
C SER A 440 64.09 -17.35 -50.94
N ASN A 441 64.62 -16.17 -50.66
CA ASN A 441 66.02 -15.92 -50.40
C ASN A 441 66.37 -16.28 -48.95
N MET A 442 67.07 -17.40 -48.78
CA MET A 442 67.47 -17.93 -47.47
C MET A 442 68.31 -16.94 -46.64
N ALA A 443 69.09 -16.05 -47.27
CA ALA A 443 69.89 -15.06 -46.53
C ALA A 443 68.99 -14.01 -45.87
N ILE A 444 68.01 -13.48 -46.62
CA ILE A 444 67.00 -12.54 -46.13
C ILE A 444 66.15 -13.20 -45.07
N ALA A 445 65.60 -14.39 -45.34
CA ALA A 445 64.81 -15.16 -44.38
C ALA A 445 65.58 -15.44 -43.07
N ASN A 446 66.87 -15.79 -43.16
CA ASN A 446 67.71 -16.04 -41.98
C ASN A 446 68.03 -14.76 -41.18
N LEU A 447 68.18 -13.63 -41.85
CA LEU A 447 68.37 -12.33 -41.21
C LEU A 447 67.07 -11.86 -40.52
N ALA A 448 65.93 -11.95 -41.21
CA ALA A 448 64.62 -11.58 -40.67
C ALA A 448 64.21 -12.40 -39.43
N LYS A 449 64.72 -13.62 -39.25
CA LYS A 449 64.46 -14.45 -38.05
C LYS A 449 64.87 -13.79 -36.74
N TYR A 450 65.85 -12.88 -36.77
CA TYR A 450 66.29 -12.14 -35.58
C TYR A 450 65.34 -11.02 -35.19
N THR A 451 64.42 -10.64 -36.08
CA THR A 451 63.46 -9.57 -35.86
C THR A 451 62.19 -10.11 -35.24
N GLN A 452 61.83 -9.55 -34.10
CA GLN A 452 60.56 -9.76 -33.42
C GLN A 452 59.77 -8.45 -33.53
N MET A 453 58.94 -8.38 -34.57
CA MET A 453 58.26 -7.16 -34.98
C MET A 453 57.55 -6.46 -33.81
N GLY A 454 57.87 -5.18 -33.60
CA GLY A 454 57.25 -4.30 -32.60
C GLY A 454 57.59 -4.61 -31.13
N GLN A 455 58.40 -5.63 -30.84
CA GLN A 455 58.74 -5.98 -29.45
C GLN A 455 59.65 -4.93 -28.81
N LYS A 456 59.44 -4.63 -27.53
CA LYS A 456 60.08 -3.52 -26.78
C LYS A 456 61.59 -3.31 -27.04
N ASP A 457 62.35 -4.40 -27.07
CA ASP A 457 63.82 -4.37 -27.17
C ASP A 457 64.32 -4.66 -28.62
N ASP A 458 63.41 -4.86 -29.55
CA ASP A 458 63.68 -5.06 -30.97
C ASP A 458 63.89 -3.72 -31.68
N ALA A 459 64.75 -3.66 -32.68
CA ALA A 459 65.00 -2.44 -33.45
C ALA A 459 63.74 -1.92 -34.17
N THR A 460 62.76 -2.78 -34.39
CA THR A 460 61.44 -2.44 -34.95
C THR A 460 60.46 -1.90 -33.91
N SER A 461 60.82 -1.83 -32.63
CA SER A 461 59.96 -1.20 -31.62
C SER A 461 59.78 0.28 -31.92
N LEU A 462 58.60 0.83 -31.60
CA LEU A 462 58.35 2.24 -31.86
C LEU A 462 59.29 3.14 -31.04
N GLU A 463 59.62 2.76 -29.81
CA GLU A 463 60.58 3.47 -28.97
C GLU A 463 61.99 3.47 -29.57
N ASN A 464 62.45 2.34 -30.08
CA ASN A 464 63.79 2.23 -30.67
C ASN A 464 63.86 2.93 -32.04
N MET A 465 62.78 2.86 -32.83
CA MET A 465 62.66 3.61 -34.08
C MET A 465 62.64 5.12 -33.83
N GLN A 466 62.00 5.59 -32.76
CA GLN A 466 62.09 6.99 -32.32
C GLN A 466 63.53 7.36 -31.97
N ALA A 467 64.21 6.51 -31.21
CA ALA A 467 65.57 6.77 -30.74
C ALA A 467 66.57 6.90 -31.90
N SER A 468 66.39 6.15 -32.99
CA SER A 468 67.21 6.23 -34.21
C SER A 468 67.30 7.64 -34.82
N ILE A 469 66.25 8.46 -34.67
CA ILE A 469 66.18 9.80 -35.27
C ILE A 469 67.34 10.68 -34.79
N ALA A 470 67.65 10.64 -33.50
CA ALA A 470 68.71 11.47 -32.93
C ALA A 470 70.09 11.13 -33.50
N TYR A 471 70.37 9.85 -33.80
CA TYR A 471 71.63 9.42 -34.39
C TYR A 471 71.75 9.79 -35.87
N MET A 472 70.64 9.77 -36.62
CA MET A 472 70.64 10.25 -38.01
C MET A 472 70.87 11.77 -38.08
N LYS A 473 70.33 12.53 -37.11
CA LYS A 473 70.62 13.96 -36.96
C LYS A 473 72.09 14.21 -36.64
N GLU A 474 72.65 13.50 -35.67
CA GLU A 474 74.08 13.61 -35.33
C GLU A 474 74.97 13.29 -36.56
N CYS A 475 74.62 12.28 -37.36
CA CYS A 475 75.31 11.99 -38.62
C CYS A 475 75.31 13.19 -39.58
N ASN A 476 74.14 13.79 -39.80
CA ASN A 476 74.00 14.92 -40.71
C ASN A 476 74.68 16.18 -40.18
N GLU A 477 74.70 16.39 -38.87
CA GLU A 477 75.48 17.46 -38.23
C GLU A 477 76.98 17.26 -38.45
N ILE A 478 77.48 16.02 -38.35
CA ILE A 478 78.87 15.67 -38.65
C ILE A 478 79.17 15.89 -40.14
N ARG A 479 78.35 15.36 -41.05
CA ARG A 479 78.52 15.52 -42.50
C ARG A 479 78.53 16.98 -42.92
N LYS A 480 77.68 17.81 -42.31
CA LYS A 480 77.65 19.25 -42.53
C LYS A 480 78.94 19.94 -42.09
N LYS A 481 79.55 19.52 -40.97
CA LYS A 481 80.88 20.03 -40.53
C LYS A 481 81.98 19.67 -41.52
N GLU A 482 81.86 18.53 -42.20
CA GLU A 482 82.78 18.09 -43.26
C GLU A 482 82.47 18.71 -44.64
N GLY A 483 81.47 19.58 -44.75
CA GLY A 483 81.07 20.21 -46.02
C GLY A 483 80.34 19.26 -46.98
N LEU A 484 79.74 18.19 -46.47
CA LEU A 484 78.99 17.18 -47.24
C LEU A 484 77.48 17.46 -47.20
N SER A 485 76.76 16.89 -48.18
CA SER A 485 75.29 16.92 -48.18
C SER A 485 74.72 16.05 -47.08
N GLU A 486 73.59 16.51 -46.53
CA GLU A 486 72.79 15.74 -45.58
C GLU A 486 72.22 14.49 -46.26
N LEU A 487 72.21 13.37 -45.53
CA LEU A 487 71.59 12.12 -45.94
C LEU A 487 70.08 12.18 -45.70
N LYS A 488 69.32 11.64 -46.64
CA LYS A 488 67.87 11.42 -46.50
C LYS A 488 67.60 10.04 -45.90
N VAL A 489 66.51 9.89 -45.15
CA VAL A 489 66.06 8.62 -44.58
C VAL A 489 65.34 7.81 -45.65
N SER A 490 65.83 6.61 -45.95
CA SER A 490 65.16 5.63 -46.81
C SER A 490 64.38 4.63 -45.96
N ALA A 491 63.11 4.38 -46.31
CA ALA A 491 62.28 3.41 -45.60
C ALA A 491 62.87 1.99 -45.69
N TRP A 492 63.38 1.61 -46.87
CA TRP A 492 64.10 0.35 -47.03
C TRP A 492 65.38 0.28 -46.19
N LEU A 493 66.25 1.30 -46.23
CA LEU A 493 67.46 1.29 -45.40
C LEU A 493 67.16 1.31 -43.90
N MET A 494 66.07 1.96 -43.48
CA MET A 494 65.60 1.88 -42.10
C MET A 494 65.21 0.44 -41.74
N ALA A 495 64.49 -0.27 -42.62
CA ALA A 495 64.13 -1.67 -42.40
C ALA A 495 65.36 -2.59 -42.39
N VAL A 496 66.31 -2.37 -43.31
CA VAL A 496 67.58 -3.11 -43.38
C VAL A 496 68.40 -2.88 -42.12
N ALA A 497 68.58 -1.62 -41.70
CA ALA A 497 69.25 -1.28 -40.47
C ALA A 497 68.59 -1.98 -39.27
N GLN A 498 67.25 -2.06 -39.24
CA GLN A 498 66.53 -2.73 -38.15
C GLN A 498 66.84 -4.23 -38.08
N VAL A 499 66.77 -4.95 -39.20
CA VAL A 499 67.07 -6.39 -39.19
C VAL A 499 68.55 -6.67 -38.93
N ASN A 500 69.44 -5.80 -39.42
CA ASN A 500 70.87 -5.88 -39.16
C ASN A 500 71.23 -5.55 -37.71
N ALA A 501 70.67 -4.49 -37.12
CA ALA A 501 70.80 -4.20 -35.69
C ALA A 501 70.33 -5.37 -34.83
N ASN A 502 69.18 -5.99 -35.18
CA ASN A 502 68.64 -7.14 -34.45
C ASN A 502 69.55 -8.37 -34.53
N ARG A 503 70.16 -8.66 -35.69
CA ARG A 503 71.14 -9.74 -35.81
C ARG A 503 72.45 -9.38 -35.12
N ALA A 504 72.96 -8.17 -35.31
CA ALA A 504 74.20 -7.68 -34.72
C ALA A 504 74.12 -7.68 -33.19
N LYS A 505 72.93 -7.45 -32.63
CA LYS A 505 72.63 -7.60 -31.20
C LYS A 505 72.96 -8.99 -30.64
N VAL A 506 72.88 -10.04 -31.47
CA VAL A 506 73.10 -11.45 -31.11
C VAL A 506 74.41 -12.01 -31.63
N LYS A 507 74.80 -11.64 -32.86
CA LYS A 507 75.95 -12.21 -33.59
C LYS A 507 77.18 -11.31 -33.63
N MET A 508 77.05 -10.05 -33.21
CA MET A 508 78.14 -9.07 -33.11
C MET A 508 79.06 -9.04 -34.33
N SER A 509 78.45 -9.05 -35.50
CA SER A 509 79.13 -9.06 -36.79
C SER A 509 78.19 -8.51 -37.84
N HIS A 510 78.77 -7.96 -38.90
CA HIS A 510 78.06 -7.60 -40.12
C HIS A 510 77.33 -8.83 -40.67
N SER A 511 76.10 -8.64 -41.17
CA SER A 511 75.34 -9.75 -41.74
C SER A 511 75.83 -10.14 -43.13
N GLY A 512 76.32 -9.15 -43.90
CA GLY A 512 76.67 -9.28 -45.31
C GLY A 512 75.47 -9.65 -46.20
N THR A 513 74.23 -9.54 -45.69
CA THR A 513 73.03 -9.96 -46.44
C THR A 513 72.61 -8.92 -47.49
N TYR A 514 72.79 -7.64 -47.16
CA TYR A 514 72.52 -6.53 -48.05
C TYR A 514 73.84 -5.86 -48.44
N ALA A 515 73.96 -5.45 -49.70
CA ALA A 515 75.14 -4.77 -50.22
C ALA A 515 75.05 -3.26 -49.93
N THR A 516 75.14 -2.91 -48.64
CA THR A 516 75.06 -1.53 -48.12
C THR A 516 76.37 -1.14 -47.44
N GLY A 517 76.65 0.16 -47.36
CA GLY A 517 77.67 0.65 -46.42
C GLY A 517 77.11 0.49 -45.01
N GLU A 518 77.70 -0.35 -44.17
CA GLU A 518 77.18 -0.65 -42.83
C GLU A 518 78.17 -0.21 -41.75
N ASN A 519 77.69 0.55 -40.78
CA ASN A 519 78.39 0.83 -39.52
C ASN A 519 77.70 0.08 -38.38
N LEU A 520 78.49 -0.64 -37.57
CA LEU A 520 78.01 -1.33 -36.37
C LEU A 520 78.78 -0.91 -35.12
N ALA A 521 78.07 -0.74 -34.03
CA ALA A 521 78.64 -0.41 -32.73
C ALA A 521 77.84 -1.09 -31.61
N TRP A 522 78.54 -1.47 -30.53
CA TRP A 522 77.96 -2.14 -29.39
C TRP A 522 78.36 -1.45 -28.09
N GLY A 523 77.43 -1.34 -27.14
CA GLY A 523 77.70 -0.79 -25.81
C GLY A 523 77.79 0.73 -25.73
N TYR A 524 77.65 1.43 -26.86
CA TYR A 524 77.59 2.89 -26.91
C TYR A 524 76.22 3.40 -26.43
N GLY A 525 76.25 4.58 -25.80
CA GLY A 525 75.10 5.31 -25.30
C GLY A 525 74.47 6.26 -26.32
N ASN A 526 73.76 7.26 -25.80
CA ASN A 526 72.85 8.11 -26.57
C ASN A 526 73.56 9.03 -27.57
N ALA A 527 72.88 9.34 -28.67
CA ALA A 527 73.30 10.35 -29.65
C ALA A 527 73.68 11.68 -28.99
N ASN A 528 74.63 12.40 -29.58
CA ASN A 528 75.14 13.71 -29.15
C ASN A 528 75.73 13.74 -27.72
N THR A 529 76.00 12.57 -27.11
CA THR A 529 76.70 12.48 -25.82
C THR A 529 78.15 12.00 -26.01
N ALA A 530 78.93 12.00 -24.92
CA ALA A 530 80.23 11.35 -24.89
C ALA A 530 80.14 9.82 -25.07
N GLY A 531 78.95 9.24 -24.96
CA GLY A 531 78.70 7.82 -25.22
C GLY A 531 78.22 7.52 -26.64
N SER A 532 78.07 8.49 -27.53
CA SER A 532 77.56 8.25 -28.90
C SER A 532 78.48 7.33 -29.71
N PRO A 533 77.96 6.45 -30.59
CA PRO A 533 78.79 5.62 -31.48
C PRO A 533 79.66 6.45 -32.41
N TYR A 534 79.28 7.70 -32.71
CA TYR A 534 80.11 8.60 -33.52
C TYR A 534 81.40 9.07 -32.85
N ARG A 535 81.55 8.86 -31.52
CA ARG A 535 82.85 9.08 -30.87
C ARG A 535 83.89 8.08 -31.39
N GLY A 536 83.50 6.80 -31.49
CA GLY A 536 84.33 5.77 -32.12
C GLY A 536 84.34 5.91 -33.64
N TRP A 537 83.16 5.87 -34.27
CA TRP A 537 83.04 5.83 -35.73
C TRP A 537 83.58 7.06 -36.44
N TYR A 538 83.52 8.24 -35.83
CA TYR A 538 83.96 9.47 -36.47
C TYR A 538 85.16 10.10 -35.77
N ASP A 539 85.10 10.40 -34.47
CA ASP A 539 86.18 11.17 -33.83
C ASP A 539 87.50 10.36 -33.74
N GLU A 540 87.44 9.12 -33.27
CA GLU A 540 88.61 8.23 -33.14
C GLU A 540 89.13 7.79 -34.51
N GLU A 541 88.26 7.24 -35.37
CA GLU A 541 88.69 6.74 -36.68
C GLU A 541 89.16 7.85 -37.63
N LYS A 542 88.64 9.08 -37.54
CA LYS A 542 89.15 10.23 -38.30
C LYS A 542 90.59 10.54 -37.91
N ALA A 543 90.92 10.50 -36.62
CA ALA A 543 92.28 10.77 -36.14
C ALA A 543 93.26 9.73 -36.71
N GLU A 544 92.89 8.45 -36.70
CA GLU A 544 93.67 7.36 -37.30
C GLU A 544 93.81 7.52 -38.82
N TYR A 545 92.73 7.88 -39.52
CA TYR A 545 92.77 8.10 -40.97
C TYR A 545 93.69 9.26 -41.34
N LEU A 546 93.64 10.38 -40.60
CA LEU A 546 94.51 11.54 -40.82
C LEU A 546 95.97 11.26 -40.44
N ALA A 547 96.22 10.30 -39.54
CA ALA A 547 97.56 9.79 -39.22
C ALA A 547 98.13 8.84 -40.30
N GLY A 548 97.37 8.56 -41.37
CA GLY A 548 97.80 7.77 -42.52
C GLY A 548 97.22 6.35 -42.59
N ASN A 549 96.34 5.96 -41.65
CA ASN A 549 95.69 4.66 -41.67
C ASN A 549 94.42 4.65 -42.54
N HIS A 550 94.61 4.33 -43.83
CA HIS A 550 93.51 4.29 -44.80
C HIS A 550 92.87 2.91 -44.97
N LYS A 551 93.17 1.93 -44.10
CA LYS A 551 92.57 0.59 -44.21
C LYS A 551 91.10 0.63 -43.83
N PHE A 552 90.23 0.23 -44.75
CA PHE A 552 88.79 0.18 -44.50
C PHE A 552 88.39 -0.72 -43.32
N SER A 553 89.15 -1.79 -43.04
CA SER A 553 88.89 -2.66 -41.89
C SER A 553 89.14 -2.00 -40.53
N GLU A 554 89.80 -0.83 -40.49
CA GLU A 554 90.20 -0.14 -39.25
C GLU A 554 89.59 1.27 -39.15
N THR A 555 89.37 1.97 -40.27
CA THR A 555 88.77 3.31 -40.33
C THR A 555 87.52 3.39 -41.22
N GLY A 556 86.88 2.25 -41.48
CA GLY A 556 85.77 2.11 -42.41
C GLY A 556 84.51 2.85 -41.99
N HIS A 557 84.26 3.00 -40.68
CA HIS A 557 83.07 3.71 -40.22
C HIS A 557 83.17 5.21 -40.50
N TYR A 558 84.34 5.79 -40.25
CA TYR A 558 84.64 7.18 -40.62
C TYR A 558 84.51 7.38 -42.13
N GLN A 559 85.13 6.48 -42.91
CA GLN A 559 85.07 6.52 -44.37
C GLN A 559 83.62 6.45 -44.90
N ASN A 560 82.77 5.60 -44.32
CA ASN A 560 81.34 5.56 -44.65
C ASN A 560 80.64 6.89 -44.33
N ILE A 561 80.92 7.50 -43.18
CA ILE A 561 80.30 8.77 -42.77
C ILE A 561 80.70 9.93 -43.70
N VAL A 562 81.95 9.97 -44.16
CA VAL A 562 82.46 11.04 -45.04
C VAL A 562 82.44 10.72 -46.54
N GLU A 563 81.87 9.58 -46.92
CA GLU A 563 81.69 9.23 -48.34
C GLU A 563 80.73 10.23 -49.01
N LYS A 564 81.23 10.84 -50.09
CA LYS A 564 80.55 11.91 -50.81
C LYS A 564 79.40 11.40 -51.65
N GLN A 565 79.49 10.15 -52.12
CA GLN A 565 78.48 9.56 -52.98
C GLN A 565 77.22 9.17 -52.22
N TYR A 566 77.30 8.87 -50.92
CA TYR A 566 76.13 8.50 -50.13
C TYR A 566 75.11 9.64 -50.04
N THR A 567 73.86 9.32 -50.39
CA THR A 567 72.72 10.26 -50.44
C THR A 567 71.58 9.86 -49.51
N VAL A 568 71.50 8.58 -49.13
CA VAL A 568 70.46 8.04 -48.25
C VAL A 568 71.03 7.20 -47.11
N THR A 569 70.29 7.13 -46.02
CA THR A 569 70.65 6.36 -44.83
C THR A 569 69.45 5.70 -44.19
N GLY A 570 69.71 4.69 -43.37
CA GLY A 570 68.80 4.18 -42.37
C GLY A 570 69.56 3.91 -41.08
N PHE A 571 68.92 4.11 -39.94
CA PHE A 571 69.54 3.88 -38.64
C PHE A 571 68.61 3.07 -37.74
N ALA A 572 69.19 2.13 -37.02
CA ALA A 572 68.47 1.30 -36.08
C ALA A 572 69.23 1.12 -34.78
N VAL A 573 68.47 1.12 -33.70
CA VAL A 573 68.95 0.83 -32.35
C VAL A 573 68.27 -0.44 -31.87
N GLY A 574 69.04 -1.51 -31.61
CA GLY A 574 68.55 -2.69 -30.91
C GLY A 574 68.98 -2.65 -29.45
N THR A 575 68.03 -2.71 -28.51
CA THR A 575 68.33 -2.66 -27.07
C THR A 575 68.32 -4.04 -26.41
N LYS A 576 68.95 -4.15 -25.24
CA LYS A 576 69.19 -5.39 -24.47
C LYS A 576 69.88 -6.52 -25.26
N GLY A 577 70.91 -6.16 -26.03
CA GLY A 577 71.84 -7.12 -26.60
C GLY A 577 72.86 -7.66 -25.62
N GLN A 578 73.72 -8.54 -26.12
CA GLN A 578 74.84 -9.09 -25.35
C GLN A 578 75.72 -7.99 -24.71
N PHE A 579 75.78 -6.81 -25.34
CA PHE A 579 76.51 -5.63 -24.86
C PHE A 579 75.60 -4.40 -24.75
N SER A 580 74.40 -4.58 -24.19
CA SER A 580 73.39 -3.52 -24.00
C SER A 580 72.75 -3.03 -25.30
N THR A 581 73.38 -2.15 -26.07
CA THR A 581 72.78 -1.53 -27.26
C THR A 581 73.60 -1.83 -28.50
N ALA A 582 72.94 -2.27 -29.56
CA ALA A 582 73.52 -2.40 -30.90
C ALA A 582 73.02 -1.22 -31.76
N HIS A 583 73.96 -0.49 -32.35
CA HIS A 583 73.68 0.59 -33.30
C HIS A 583 74.05 0.11 -34.69
N CYS A 584 73.15 0.27 -35.64
CA CYS A 584 73.38 -0.03 -37.05
C CYS A 584 73.01 1.20 -37.87
N GLN A 585 73.95 1.66 -38.69
CA GLN A 585 73.68 2.66 -39.70
C GLN A 585 74.02 2.11 -41.07
N GLU A 586 73.08 2.26 -41.98
CA GLU A 586 73.20 1.84 -43.37
C GLU A 586 73.31 3.07 -44.27
N PHE A 587 74.08 2.93 -45.34
CA PHE A 587 74.34 3.99 -46.32
C PHE A 587 74.27 3.45 -47.75
N LEU A 588 73.69 4.26 -48.65
CA LEU A 588 73.77 4.05 -50.09
C LEU A 588 73.90 5.39 -50.82
N ASP A 589 74.51 5.33 -52.00
CA ASP A 589 74.66 6.42 -52.97
C ASP A 589 73.44 6.60 -53.87
N TYR A 590 72.52 5.63 -53.86
CA TYR A 590 71.26 5.66 -54.62
C TYR A 590 70.08 5.13 -53.79
N THR A 591 68.88 5.42 -54.27
CA THR A 591 67.62 4.85 -53.78
C THR A 591 67.26 3.62 -54.60
N LEU A 592 66.81 2.53 -53.98
CA LEU A 592 66.35 1.36 -54.72
C LEU A 592 65.21 1.71 -55.68
N ASP A 593 65.27 1.13 -56.89
CA ASP A 593 64.21 1.19 -57.90
C ASP A 593 63.10 0.16 -57.59
N VAL A 594 62.60 0.24 -56.35
CA VAL A 594 61.54 -0.64 -55.85
C VAL A 594 60.26 0.17 -55.65
N ASP A 595 59.21 -0.47 -56.10
CA ASP A 595 57.84 -0.06 -55.96
C ASP A 595 57.48 0.15 -54.48
N GLY A 596 56.98 1.34 -54.17
CA GLY A 596 56.68 1.77 -52.81
C GLY A 596 57.85 2.30 -51.98
N GLU A 597 59.06 2.53 -52.51
CA GLU A 597 60.13 3.16 -51.71
C GLU A 597 59.75 4.59 -51.29
N VAL A 598 60.01 4.92 -50.02
CA VAL A 598 59.73 6.24 -49.45
C VAL A 598 61.01 6.82 -48.85
N VAL A 599 61.38 8.02 -49.33
CA VAL A 599 62.58 8.73 -48.89
C VAL A 599 62.19 10.12 -48.38
N MET A 600 62.68 10.49 -47.20
CA MET A 600 62.36 11.74 -46.53
C MET A 600 63.62 12.41 -46.00
N THR A 601 63.63 13.73 -45.79
CA THR A 601 64.65 14.32 -44.91
C THR A 601 64.50 13.78 -43.48
N VAL A 602 65.57 13.85 -42.68
CA VAL A 602 65.51 13.40 -41.27
C VAL A 602 64.40 14.12 -40.49
N SER A 603 64.16 15.40 -40.78
CA SER A 603 63.09 16.19 -40.13
C SER A 603 61.69 15.79 -40.57
N GLU A 604 61.46 15.52 -41.85
CA GLU A 604 60.16 15.03 -42.35
C GLU A 604 59.84 13.63 -41.79
N PHE A 605 60.85 12.74 -41.76
CA PHE A 605 60.72 11.42 -41.13
C PHE A 605 60.38 11.54 -39.65
N GLU A 606 61.07 12.41 -38.90
CA GLU A 606 60.79 12.65 -37.49
C GLU A 606 59.36 13.15 -37.25
N GLN A 607 58.91 14.14 -38.01
CA GLN A 607 57.56 14.69 -37.86
C GLN A 607 56.50 13.63 -38.19
N SER A 608 56.65 12.93 -39.31
CA SER A 608 55.76 11.86 -39.74
C SER A 608 55.70 10.72 -38.70
N PHE A 609 56.86 10.25 -38.25
CA PHE A 609 56.95 9.17 -37.26
C PHE A 609 56.41 9.59 -35.89
N ASN A 610 56.74 10.79 -35.39
CA ASN A 610 56.25 11.25 -34.09
C ASN A 610 54.73 11.47 -34.08
N ASN A 611 54.14 11.93 -35.18
CA ASN A 611 52.68 12.04 -35.30
C ASN A 611 52.00 10.67 -35.20
N TYR A 612 52.53 9.68 -35.93
CA TYR A 612 52.07 8.30 -35.87
C TYR A 612 52.24 7.71 -34.45
N TYR A 613 53.43 7.86 -33.87
CA TYR A 613 53.79 7.38 -32.53
C TYR A 613 52.89 7.95 -31.42
N ASN A 614 52.69 9.27 -31.42
CA ASN A 614 51.92 9.96 -30.37
C ASN A 614 50.44 9.58 -30.42
N ASN A 615 49.86 9.41 -31.62
CA ASN A 615 48.49 8.93 -31.77
C ASN A 615 48.33 7.53 -31.14
N LEU A 616 49.20 6.58 -31.51
CA LEU A 616 49.15 5.23 -30.97
C LEU A 616 49.36 5.18 -29.45
N LYS A 617 50.28 6.00 -28.91
CA LYS A 617 50.49 6.11 -27.46
C LYS A 617 49.25 6.62 -26.71
N SER A 618 48.54 7.59 -27.27
CA SER A 618 47.29 8.08 -26.68
C SER A 618 46.23 6.98 -26.63
N VAL A 619 46.05 6.24 -27.73
CA VAL A 619 45.09 5.12 -27.81
C VAL A 619 45.44 4.01 -26.82
N ASP A 620 46.71 3.60 -26.75
CA ASP A 620 47.20 2.58 -25.80
C ASP A 620 46.95 3.00 -24.33
N SER A 621 47.20 4.26 -23.99
CA SER A 621 46.96 4.78 -22.64
C SER A 621 45.48 4.77 -22.27
N GLN A 622 44.59 5.17 -23.19
CA GLN A 622 43.14 5.17 -22.94
C GLN A 622 42.60 3.74 -22.83
N HIS A 623 43.09 2.83 -23.68
CA HIS A 623 42.73 1.40 -23.63
C HIS A 623 43.09 0.78 -22.29
N LYS A 624 44.32 0.99 -21.81
CA LYS A 624 44.78 0.51 -20.49
C LYS A 624 43.96 1.09 -19.34
N THR A 625 43.59 2.37 -19.41
CA THR A 625 42.69 2.99 -18.41
C THR A 625 41.34 2.29 -18.38
N LEU A 626 40.75 1.99 -19.53
CA LEU A 626 39.45 1.31 -19.61
C LEU A 626 39.54 -0.16 -19.15
N GLN A 627 40.62 -0.87 -19.48
CA GLN A 627 40.87 -2.23 -18.96
C GLN A 627 41.03 -2.22 -17.43
N ASN A 628 41.75 -1.24 -16.89
CA ASN A 628 41.88 -1.07 -15.44
C ASN A 628 40.54 -0.73 -14.78
N ALA A 629 39.70 0.09 -15.42
CA ALA A 629 38.35 0.37 -14.93
C ALA A 629 37.49 -0.91 -14.86
N VAL A 630 37.58 -1.79 -15.85
CA VAL A 630 36.94 -3.11 -15.82
C VAL A 630 37.50 -3.97 -14.68
N ASN A 631 38.83 -4.11 -14.59
CA ASN A 631 39.49 -4.92 -13.55
C ASN A 631 39.17 -4.43 -12.13
N ASN A 632 39.13 -3.12 -11.91
CA ASN A 632 38.75 -2.53 -10.62
C ASN A 632 37.25 -2.72 -10.32
N ALA A 633 36.38 -2.66 -11.34
CA ALA A 633 34.96 -2.95 -11.18
C ALA A 633 34.67 -4.46 -10.96
N SER A 634 35.59 -5.36 -11.33
CA SER A 634 35.45 -6.82 -11.17
C SER A 634 35.34 -7.29 -9.71
N GLY A 635 35.80 -6.49 -8.75
CA GLY A 635 35.66 -6.76 -7.31
C GLY A 635 34.32 -6.33 -6.71
N SER A 636 33.51 -5.54 -7.45
CA SER A 636 32.25 -4.96 -6.99
C SER A 636 31.16 -5.21 -8.04
N GLY A 637 30.77 -6.48 -8.21
CA GLY A 637 29.66 -6.87 -9.09
C GLY A 637 28.28 -6.60 -8.51
N SER A 638 28.19 -6.08 -7.28
CA SER A 638 26.91 -5.79 -6.65
C SER A 638 26.37 -4.46 -7.17
N LYS A 639 25.19 -4.52 -7.77
CA LYS A 639 24.32 -3.35 -7.86
C LYS A 639 24.02 -2.87 -6.43
N ASP A 640 23.88 -1.57 -6.23
CA ASP A 640 23.46 -1.02 -4.93
C ASP A 640 22.01 -1.44 -4.66
N ASN A 641 21.82 -2.36 -3.70
CA ASN A 641 20.51 -2.88 -3.32
C ASN A 641 19.93 -2.18 -2.08
N THR A 642 20.53 -1.06 -1.63
CA THR A 642 20.14 -0.37 -0.41
C THR A 642 18.69 0.11 -0.49
N ALA A 643 18.30 0.72 -1.62
CA ALA A 643 16.93 1.20 -1.83
C ALA A 643 15.90 0.05 -1.81
N VAL A 644 16.22 -1.08 -2.45
CA VAL A 644 15.36 -2.29 -2.46
C VAL A 644 15.23 -2.86 -1.05
N THR A 645 16.34 -2.97 -0.32
CA THR A 645 16.38 -3.52 1.04
C THR A 645 15.59 -2.64 2.02
N ASN A 646 15.76 -1.32 1.94
CA ASN A 646 15.01 -0.38 2.78
C ASN A 646 13.50 -0.43 2.48
N ALA A 647 13.12 -0.47 1.21
CA ALA A 647 11.71 -0.58 0.82
C ALA A 647 11.09 -1.92 1.24
N LEU A 648 11.84 -3.02 1.15
CA LEU A 648 11.40 -4.35 1.61
C LEU A 648 11.20 -4.38 3.13
N ASN A 649 12.13 -3.82 3.90
CA ASN A 649 12.03 -3.74 5.35
C ASN A 649 10.82 -2.90 5.78
N LEU A 650 10.57 -1.76 5.12
CA LEU A 650 9.39 -0.94 5.37
C LEU A 650 8.10 -1.70 5.04
N LEU A 651 8.03 -2.37 3.89
CA LEU A 651 6.90 -3.21 3.50
C LEU A 651 6.61 -4.30 4.54
N ASN A 652 7.64 -5.01 5.01
CA ASN A 652 7.50 -6.04 6.03
C ASN A 652 7.03 -5.46 7.36
N ALA A 653 7.56 -4.31 7.78
CA ALA A 653 7.11 -3.62 9.00
C ALA A 653 5.63 -3.24 8.92
N LYS A 654 5.17 -2.71 7.78
CA LYS A 654 3.75 -2.38 7.55
C LYS A 654 2.85 -3.61 7.53
N LYS A 655 3.29 -4.71 6.88
CA LYS A 655 2.57 -6.00 6.91
C LYS A 655 2.43 -6.55 8.33
N ASN A 656 3.50 -6.49 9.13
CA ASN A 656 3.46 -6.94 10.52
C ASN A 656 2.52 -6.09 11.39
N ALA A 657 2.51 -4.77 11.20
CA ALA A 657 1.57 -3.87 11.88
C ALA A 657 0.11 -4.18 11.52
N LEU A 658 -0.18 -4.41 10.24
CA LEU A 658 -1.50 -4.84 9.77
C LEU A 658 -1.93 -6.17 10.42
N THR A 659 -1.06 -7.18 10.42
CA THR A 659 -1.33 -8.48 11.06
C THR A 659 -1.63 -8.32 12.55
N SER A 660 -0.88 -7.47 13.27
CA SER A 660 -1.13 -7.21 14.69
C SER A 660 -2.52 -6.60 14.93
N LEU A 661 -2.93 -5.64 14.10
CA LEU A 661 -4.28 -5.05 14.18
C LEU A 661 -5.38 -6.08 13.86
N GLN A 662 -5.15 -6.95 12.86
CA GLN A 662 -6.07 -8.03 12.50
C GLN A 662 -6.21 -9.05 13.65
N ASN A 663 -5.12 -9.39 14.32
CA ASN A 663 -5.17 -10.28 15.50
C ASN A 663 -5.94 -9.63 16.66
N GLN A 664 -5.70 -8.34 16.96
CA GLN A 664 -6.47 -7.62 17.98
C GLN A 664 -7.97 -7.61 17.66
N LYS A 665 -8.34 -7.44 16.37
CA LYS A 665 -9.73 -7.53 15.93
C LYS A 665 -10.30 -8.93 16.18
N ALA A 666 -9.56 -9.98 15.81
CA ALA A 666 -9.98 -11.35 16.03
C ALA A 666 -10.21 -11.65 17.52
N ASP A 667 -9.35 -11.16 18.41
CA ASP A 667 -9.51 -11.31 19.86
C ASP A 667 -10.80 -10.64 20.36
N ARG A 668 -11.11 -9.43 19.89
CA ARG A 668 -12.37 -8.73 20.24
C ARG A 668 -13.59 -9.41 19.65
N GLU A 669 -13.50 -9.95 18.44
CA GLU A 669 -14.59 -10.73 17.84
C GLU A 669 -14.85 -12.04 18.57
N ASN A 670 -13.80 -12.72 19.04
CA ASN A 670 -13.92 -13.89 19.90
C ASN A 670 -14.58 -13.53 21.24
N ALA A 671 -14.18 -12.41 21.86
CA ALA A 671 -14.78 -11.92 23.10
C ALA A 671 -16.27 -11.55 22.93
N ARG A 672 -16.70 -11.11 21.74
CA ARG A 672 -18.09 -10.73 21.44
C ARG A 672 -19.08 -11.87 21.72
N SER A 673 -18.72 -13.12 21.38
CA SER A 673 -19.58 -14.29 21.63
C SER A 673 -19.77 -14.54 23.14
N GLY A 674 -18.71 -14.37 23.93
CA GLY A 674 -18.77 -14.45 25.39
C GLY A 674 -19.66 -13.35 25.99
N LEU A 675 -19.58 -12.12 25.47
CA LEU A 675 -20.41 -11.00 25.90
C LEU A 675 -21.89 -11.18 25.52
N GLU A 676 -22.19 -11.74 24.34
CA GLU A 676 -23.56 -12.10 23.95
C GLU A 676 -24.15 -13.18 24.87
N THR A 677 -23.34 -14.17 25.25
CA THR A 677 -23.73 -15.19 26.23
C THR A 677 -24.03 -14.55 27.58
N LEU A 678 -23.14 -13.69 28.08
CA LEU A 678 -23.31 -12.97 29.34
C LEU A 678 -24.60 -12.12 29.35
N VAL A 679 -24.88 -11.39 28.27
CA VAL A 679 -26.13 -10.60 28.11
C VAL A 679 -27.35 -11.51 28.15
N ASN A 680 -27.31 -12.66 27.47
CA ASN A 680 -28.42 -13.61 27.47
C ASN A 680 -28.67 -14.22 28.85
N GLU A 681 -27.61 -14.58 29.58
CA GLU A 681 -27.69 -15.08 30.96
C GLU A 681 -28.24 -14.02 31.92
N ALA A 682 -27.75 -12.78 31.82
CA ALA A 682 -28.24 -11.65 32.61
C ALA A 682 -29.71 -11.34 32.31
N LYS A 683 -30.12 -11.41 31.03
CA LYS A 683 -31.50 -11.24 30.60
C LYS A 683 -32.40 -12.35 31.14
N GLY A 684 -31.93 -13.60 31.11
CA GLY A 684 -32.62 -14.74 31.72
C GLY A 684 -32.83 -14.54 33.23
N SER A 685 -31.78 -14.10 33.92
CA SER A 685 -31.81 -13.80 35.36
C SER A 685 -32.77 -12.66 35.71
N TYR A 686 -32.76 -11.58 34.93
CA TYR A 686 -33.70 -10.47 35.09
C TYR A 686 -35.15 -10.92 34.89
N ASN A 687 -35.43 -11.66 33.81
CA ASN A 687 -36.77 -12.19 33.55
C ASN A 687 -37.26 -13.10 34.69
N GLN A 688 -36.39 -13.95 35.25
CA GLN A 688 -36.73 -14.81 36.38
C GLN A 688 -37.01 -13.96 37.64
N ALA A 689 -36.23 -12.92 37.89
CA ALA A 689 -36.45 -12.03 39.03
C ALA A 689 -37.79 -11.28 38.94
N VAL A 690 -38.17 -10.79 37.75
CA VAL A 690 -39.49 -10.19 37.49
C VAL A 690 -40.62 -11.18 37.82
N GLN A 691 -40.50 -12.44 37.42
CA GLN A 691 -41.50 -13.47 37.76
C GLN A 691 -41.57 -13.76 39.26
N ASN A 692 -40.42 -13.76 39.94
CA ASN A 692 -40.36 -13.94 41.40
C ASN A 692 -41.03 -12.77 42.12
N THR A 693 -40.83 -11.52 41.68
CA THR A 693 -41.54 -10.34 42.20
C THR A 693 -43.04 -10.45 42.01
N LYS A 694 -43.50 -10.87 40.81
CA LYS A 694 -44.92 -11.09 40.53
C LYS A 694 -45.54 -12.15 41.46
N THR A 695 -44.83 -13.26 41.66
CA THR A 695 -45.25 -14.35 42.56
C THR A 695 -45.29 -13.89 44.01
N ALA A 696 -44.29 -13.15 44.48
CA ALA A 696 -44.26 -12.60 45.82
C ALA A 696 -45.40 -11.60 46.06
N ASN A 697 -45.72 -10.78 45.05
CA ASN A 697 -46.85 -9.85 45.12
C ASN A 697 -48.19 -10.58 45.22
N GLN A 698 -48.36 -11.67 44.47
CA GLN A 698 -49.55 -12.51 44.58
C GLN A 698 -49.69 -13.13 45.98
N LYS A 699 -48.58 -13.56 46.59
CA LYS A 699 -48.58 -14.08 47.98
C LYS A 699 -48.99 -13.03 49.02
N VAL A 700 -48.67 -11.77 48.80
CA VAL A 700 -49.15 -10.66 49.65
C VAL A 700 -50.68 -10.55 49.58
N GLU A 701 -51.26 -10.61 48.38
CA GLU A 701 -52.72 -10.53 48.21
C GLU A 701 -53.45 -11.76 48.79
N GLU A 702 -52.88 -12.96 48.64
CA GLU A 702 -53.38 -14.17 49.31
C GLU A 702 -53.35 -14.03 50.84
N ALA A 703 -52.26 -13.51 51.40
CA ALA A 703 -52.13 -13.29 52.85
C ALA A 703 -53.13 -12.24 53.37
N LYS A 704 -53.36 -11.15 52.62
CA LYS A 704 -54.40 -10.14 52.95
C LYS A 704 -55.80 -10.76 52.96
N THR A 705 -56.10 -11.62 52.00
CA THR A 705 -57.37 -12.34 51.93
C THR A 705 -57.55 -13.27 53.13
N ALA A 706 -56.50 -14.03 53.50
CA ALA A 706 -56.52 -14.90 54.67
C ALA A 706 -56.74 -14.10 55.98
N LYS A 707 -56.13 -12.92 56.09
CA LYS A 707 -56.36 -12.00 57.21
C LYS A 707 -57.83 -11.58 57.28
N ALA A 708 -58.43 -11.12 56.18
CA ALA A 708 -59.84 -10.72 56.15
C ALA A 708 -60.79 -11.88 56.55
N ASN A 709 -60.49 -13.10 56.12
CA ASN A 709 -61.24 -14.29 56.54
C ASN A 709 -61.10 -14.58 58.04
N ALA A 710 -59.90 -14.41 58.62
CA ALA A 710 -59.68 -14.57 60.05
C ALA A 710 -60.41 -13.50 60.88
N GLU A 711 -60.47 -12.24 60.39
CA GLU A 711 -61.27 -11.17 61.01
C GLU A 711 -62.77 -11.51 61.04
N ASN A 712 -63.29 -12.02 59.92
CA ASN A 712 -64.69 -12.47 59.84
C ASN A 712 -64.98 -13.65 60.78
N ALA A 713 -64.08 -14.64 60.85
CA ALA A 713 -64.22 -15.78 61.76
C ALA A 713 -64.21 -15.34 63.23
N LEU A 714 -63.36 -14.38 63.61
CA LEU A 714 -63.34 -13.80 64.95
C LEU A 714 -64.66 -13.09 65.28
N ASN A 715 -65.21 -12.33 64.34
CA ASN A 715 -66.50 -11.66 64.53
C ASN A 715 -67.65 -12.66 64.75
N SER A 716 -67.68 -13.75 63.97
CA SER A 716 -68.64 -14.84 64.16
C SER A 716 -68.48 -15.55 65.52
N ALA A 717 -67.24 -15.85 65.93
CA ALA A 717 -66.97 -16.48 67.23
C ALA A 717 -67.37 -15.58 68.42
N LYS A 718 -67.18 -14.26 68.30
CA LYS A 718 -67.66 -13.27 69.28
C LYS A 718 -69.18 -13.27 69.39
N ALA A 719 -69.88 -13.31 68.25
CA ALA A 719 -71.34 -13.35 68.23
C ALA A 719 -71.90 -14.66 68.83
N GLU A 720 -71.26 -15.80 68.55
CA GLU A 720 -71.66 -17.08 69.12
C GLU A 720 -71.40 -17.15 70.64
N LEU A 721 -70.27 -16.64 71.11
CA LEU A 721 -69.98 -16.53 72.55
C LEU A 721 -71.07 -15.73 73.29
N ALA A 722 -71.48 -14.58 72.73
CA ALA A 722 -72.56 -13.78 73.30
C ALA A 722 -73.90 -14.54 73.34
N SER A 723 -74.22 -15.30 72.29
CA SER A 723 -75.42 -16.14 72.25
C SER A 723 -75.39 -17.27 73.30
N LYS A 724 -74.25 -17.95 73.47
CA LYS A 724 -74.11 -19.02 74.48
C LYS A 724 -74.13 -18.47 75.91
N GLU A 725 -73.61 -17.27 76.14
CA GLU A 725 -73.72 -16.59 77.44
C GLU A 725 -75.19 -16.31 77.80
N ASN A 726 -75.99 -15.81 76.85
CA ASN A 726 -77.42 -15.59 77.08
C ASN A 726 -78.18 -16.90 77.39
N ALA A 727 -77.84 -18.00 76.71
CA ALA A 727 -78.41 -19.32 76.97
C ALA A 727 -78.01 -19.86 78.36
N ARG A 728 -76.75 -19.64 78.77
CA ARG A 728 -76.22 -19.98 80.11
C ARG A 728 -76.95 -19.22 81.20
N GLN A 729 -77.16 -17.92 81.03
CA GLN A 729 -77.92 -17.09 81.96
C GLN A 729 -79.37 -17.56 82.07
N THR A 730 -80.03 -17.86 80.95
CA THR A 730 -81.40 -18.40 80.92
C THR A 730 -81.51 -19.73 81.67
N ALA A 731 -80.58 -20.67 81.41
CA ALA A 731 -80.56 -21.96 82.10
C ALA A 731 -80.30 -21.81 83.62
N SER A 732 -79.47 -20.83 84.02
CA SER A 732 -79.20 -20.52 85.43
C SER A 732 -80.45 -20.02 86.14
N VAL A 733 -81.24 -19.16 85.49
CA VAL A 733 -82.52 -18.68 86.01
C VAL A 733 -83.50 -19.85 86.21
N ASN A 734 -83.59 -20.76 85.23
CA ASN A 734 -84.47 -21.93 85.32
C ASN A 734 -84.10 -22.89 86.46
N VAL A 735 -82.81 -23.07 86.78
CA VAL A 735 -82.36 -23.84 87.95
C VAL A 735 -82.85 -23.20 89.24
N ASN A 736 -82.70 -21.88 89.38
CA ASN A 736 -83.16 -21.16 90.57
C ASN A 736 -84.67 -21.29 90.76
N THR A 737 -85.44 -21.20 89.67
CA THR A 737 -86.89 -21.43 89.69
C THR A 737 -87.25 -22.85 90.11
N ALA A 738 -86.61 -23.87 89.53
CA ALA A 738 -86.91 -25.27 89.85
C ALA A 738 -86.49 -25.67 91.27
N LYS A 739 -85.36 -25.15 91.77
CA LYS A 739 -84.94 -25.28 93.18
C LYS A 739 -85.95 -24.69 94.14
N THR A 740 -86.50 -23.53 93.81
CA THR A 740 -87.52 -22.85 94.62
C THR A 740 -88.78 -23.73 94.70
N GLN A 741 -89.25 -24.24 93.56
CA GLN A 741 -90.42 -25.14 93.50
C GLN A 741 -90.22 -26.46 94.29
N ALA A 742 -89.04 -27.08 94.20
CA ALA A 742 -88.74 -28.29 94.97
C ALA A 742 -88.70 -28.02 96.48
N LYS A 743 -88.16 -26.88 96.89
CA LYS A 743 -88.11 -26.45 98.30
C LYS A 743 -89.50 -26.14 98.85
N GLU A 744 -90.36 -25.48 98.07
CA GLU A 744 -91.76 -25.23 98.44
C GLU A 744 -92.55 -26.53 98.63
N ALA A 745 -92.41 -27.49 97.70
CA ALA A 745 -93.06 -28.80 97.82
C ALA A 745 -92.55 -29.60 99.03
N GLN A 746 -91.25 -29.53 99.34
CA GLN A 746 -90.65 -30.19 100.51
C GLN A 746 -91.15 -29.58 101.82
N ASN A 747 -91.23 -28.24 101.87
CA ASN A 747 -91.76 -27.53 103.02
C ASN A 747 -93.23 -27.88 103.26
N LYS A 748 -94.03 -28.06 102.19
CA LYS A 748 -95.44 -28.49 102.30
C LYS A 748 -95.57 -29.89 102.90
N VAL A 749 -94.74 -30.85 102.48
CA VAL A 749 -94.68 -32.20 103.07
C VAL A 749 -94.29 -32.13 104.56
N ASN A 750 -93.24 -31.38 104.90
CA ASN A 750 -92.80 -31.25 106.29
C ASN A 750 -93.87 -30.62 107.18
N THR A 751 -94.53 -29.57 106.69
CA THR A 751 -95.58 -28.84 107.41
C THR A 751 -96.79 -29.73 107.68
N LEU A 752 -97.25 -30.52 106.71
CA LEU A 752 -98.36 -31.46 106.89
C LEU A 752 -97.99 -32.60 107.86
N ASN A 753 -96.75 -33.08 107.81
CA ASN A 753 -96.25 -34.12 108.71
C ASN A 753 -96.20 -33.64 110.18
N ASP A 754 -95.71 -32.43 110.42
CA ASP A 754 -95.70 -31.80 111.75
C ASP A 754 -97.11 -31.49 112.27
N ARG A 755 -98.02 -31.09 111.37
CA ARG A 755 -99.43 -30.81 111.68
C ARG A 755 -100.14 -32.04 112.22
N ILE A 756 -99.95 -33.20 111.58
CA ILE A 756 -100.55 -34.48 111.98
C ILE A 756 -99.98 -34.98 113.32
N ASN A 757 -98.65 -34.91 113.49
CA ASN A 757 -97.98 -35.51 114.66
C ASN A 757 -98.16 -34.73 115.97
N ASN A 758 -98.44 -33.42 115.90
CA ASN A 758 -98.50 -32.53 117.08
C ASN A 758 -99.83 -31.76 117.16
N TRP A 759 -100.95 -32.39 116.78
CA TRP A 759 -102.25 -31.76 116.56
C TRP A 759 -102.73 -30.83 117.70
N THR A 760 -102.70 -31.29 118.95
CA THR A 760 -103.19 -30.52 120.10
C THR A 760 -102.30 -29.33 120.45
N ALA A 761 -100.98 -29.47 120.41
CA ALA A 761 -100.02 -28.39 120.71
C ALA A 761 -99.99 -27.31 119.61
N ASN A 762 -100.31 -27.70 118.37
CA ASN A 762 -100.36 -26.78 117.24
C ASN A 762 -101.62 -25.90 117.24
N THR A 763 -102.69 -26.29 117.95
CA THR A 763 -103.93 -25.51 118.04
C THR A 763 -103.70 -24.19 118.79
N GLU A 764 -103.00 -24.20 119.93
CA GLU A 764 -102.65 -22.98 120.69
C GLU A 764 -101.59 -22.12 119.99
N LYS A 765 -100.69 -22.74 119.20
CA LYS A 765 -99.66 -22.05 118.43
C LYS A 765 -100.23 -21.35 117.18
N ALA A 766 -101.31 -21.90 116.60
CA ALA A 766 -101.97 -21.35 115.43
C ALA A 766 -102.57 -19.95 115.71
N GLU A 767 -103.13 -19.71 116.90
CA GLU A 767 -103.66 -18.40 117.30
C GLU A 767 -102.57 -17.31 117.36
N LYS A 768 -101.40 -17.62 117.92
CA LYS A 768 -100.27 -16.68 118.01
C LYS A 768 -99.64 -16.40 116.64
N ASN A 769 -99.47 -17.43 115.82
CA ASN A 769 -98.86 -17.31 114.49
C ASN A 769 -99.70 -16.46 113.52
N LEU A 770 -101.03 -16.48 113.65
CA LEU A 770 -101.92 -15.64 112.85
C LEU A 770 -101.71 -14.13 113.12
N ALA A 771 -101.41 -13.76 114.37
CA ALA A 771 -101.12 -12.37 114.73
C ALA A 771 -99.77 -11.89 114.15
N ASP A 772 -98.72 -12.69 114.28
CA ASP A 772 -97.39 -12.36 113.76
C ASP A 772 -97.37 -12.30 112.22
N ALA A 773 -98.13 -13.18 111.55
CA ALA A 773 -98.26 -13.18 110.09
C ALA A 773 -98.92 -11.89 109.56
N LYS A 774 -99.90 -11.34 110.28
CA LYS A 774 -100.57 -10.08 109.91
C LYS A 774 -99.63 -8.87 110.01
N ASP A 775 -98.73 -8.83 110.99
CA ASP A 775 -97.72 -7.76 111.13
C ASP A 775 -96.64 -7.84 110.02
N ALA A 776 -96.17 -9.04 109.70
CA ALA A 776 -95.19 -9.26 108.62
C ALA A 776 -95.73 -8.85 107.24
N LEU A 777 -97.00 -9.13 106.95
CA LEU A 777 -97.68 -8.72 105.71
C LEU A 777 -97.75 -7.19 105.57
N ALA A 778 -97.98 -6.46 106.67
CA ALA A 778 -98.02 -4.99 106.63
C ALA A 778 -96.65 -4.38 106.29
N LYS A 779 -95.56 -4.95 106.85
CA LYS A 779 -94.18 -4.54 106.53
C LYS A 779 -93.80 -4.86 105.08
N ALA A 780 -94.16 -6.04 104.57
CA ALA A 780 -93.91 -6.41 103.17
C ALA A 780 -94.68 -5.50 102.18
N LYS A 781 -95.94 -5.16 102.48
CA LYS A 781 -96.73 -4.21 101.67
C LYS A 781 -96.08 -2.82 101.60
N THR A 782 -95.49 -2.37 102.70
CA THR A 782 -94.75 -1.08 102.76
C THR A 782 -93.48 -1.11 101.91
N ARG A 783 -92.69 -2.19 101.96
CA ARG A 783 -91.47 -2.35 101.16
C ARG A 783 -91.75 -2.46 99.65
N LYS A 784 -92.81 -3.18 99.26
CA LYS A 784 -93.25 -3.25 97.85
C LYS A 784 -93.60 -1.87 97.29
N ALA A 785 -94.27 -1.02 98.07
CA ALA A 785 -94.60 0.34 97.65
C ALA A 785 -93.33 1.17 97.40
N GLN A 786 -92.34 1.09 98.28
CA GLN A 786 -91.05 1.79 98.11
C GLN A 786 -90.26 1.32 96.88
N LEU A 787 -90.25 0.02 96.60
CA LEU A 787 -89.54 -0.53 95.44
C LEU A 787 -90.26 -0.29 94.11
N LYS A 788 -91.58 -0.07 94.14
CA LYS A 788 -92.34 0.37 92.97
C LYS A 788 -91.87 1.73 92.48
N ASP A 789 -91.68 2.69 93.39
CA ASP A 789 -91.20 4.03 93.05
C ASP A 789 -89.79 3.97 92.43
N THR A 790 -88.91 3.09 92.93
CA THR A 790 -87.59 2.83 92.35
C THR A 790 -87.65 2.21 90.95
N PHE A 791 -88.54 1.23 90.73
CA PHE A 791 -88.71 0.58 89.42
C PHE A 791 -89.28 1.55 88.36
N ASP A 792 -90.29 2.34 88.73
CA ASP A 792 -90.85 3.37 87.84
C ASP A 792 -89.77 4.41 87.47
N THR A 793 -88.96 4.85 88.45
CA THR A 793 -87.82 5.78 88.22
C THR A 793 -86.78 5.18 87.27
N ALA A 794 -86.37 3.92 87.47
CA ALA A 794 -85.41 3.26 86.60
C ALA A 794 -85.94 3.04 85.17
N THR A 795 -87.27 2.86 85.02
CA THR A 795 -87.94 2.74 83.71
C THR A 795 -87.86 4.06 82.93
N ASP A 796 -88.11 5.18 83.61
CA ASP A 796 -88.02 6.51 83.01
C ASP A 796 -86.57 6.88 82.63
N GLU A 797 -85.58 6.50 83.46
CA GLU A 797 -84.17 6.74 83.14
C GLU A 797 -83.67 5.90 81.95
N HIS A 798 -84.04 4.62 81.87
CA HIS A 798 -83.72 3.79 80.71
C HIS A 798 -84.34 4.33 79.41
N LYS A 799 -85.59 4.81 79.46
CA LYS A 799 -86.24 5.43 78.30
C LYS A 799 -85.48 6.68 77.82
N LYS A 800 -85.06 7.56 78.74
CA LYS A 800 -84.25 8.74 78.42
C LYS A 800 -82.91 8.36 77.78
N ALA A 801 -82.21 7.36 78.31
CA ALA A 801 -80.96 6.87 77.73
C ALA A 801 -81.14 6.26 76.34
N SER A 802 -82.28 5.60 76.08
CA SER A 802 -82.62 5.04 74.77
C SER A 802 -82.86 6.13 73.73
N ASP A 803 -83.56 7.20 74.09
CA ASP A 803 -83.77 8.36 73.22
C ASP A 803 -82.41 9.02 72.87
N VAL A 804 -81.52 9.22 73.86
CA VAL A 804 -80.17 9.77 73.64
C VAL A 804 -79.32 8.88 72.73
N PHE A 805 -79.39 7.56 72.85
CA PHE A 805 -78.71 6.63 71.95
C PHE A 805 -79.19 6.75 70.50
N ASN A 806 -80.51 6.83 70.29
CA ASN A 806 -81.09 6.95 68.95
C ASN A 806 -80.69 8.27 68.27
N ASP A 807 -80.67 9.37 69.03
CA ASP A 807 -80.22 10.68 68.52
C ASP A 807 -78.72 10.69 68.19
N ALA A 808 -77.88 10.09 69.05
CA ALA A 808 -76.44 9.95 68.79
C ALA A 808 -76.17 9.06 67.56
N LYS A 809 -76.98 8.01 67.35
CA LYS A 809 -76.88 7.15 66.18
C LYS A 809 -77.22 7.90 64.89
N ALA A 810 -78.32 8.65 64.88
CA ALA A 810 -78.71 9.45 63.73
C ALA A 810 -77.62 10.50 63.37
N THR A 811 -77.04 11.13 64.39
CA THR A 811 -75.93 12.10 64.23
C THR A 811 -74.68 11.44 63.64
N SER A 812 -74.32 10.24 64.09
CA SER A 812 -73.19 9.47 63.56
C SER A 812 -73.40 9.04 62.10
N ASP A 813 -74.61 8.62 61.74
CA ASP A 813 -74.95 8.23 60.37
C ASP A 813 -74.90 9.44 59.40
N ASP A 814 -75.36 10.62 59.82
CA ASP A 814 -75.28 11.88 59.06
C ASP A 814 -73.82 12.33 58.86
N ALA A 815 -73.02 12.34 59.92
CA ALA A 815 -71.61 12.73 59.86
C ALA A 815 -70.79 11.83 58.91
N ASN A 816 -71.04 10.52 58.92
CA ASN A 816 -70.41 9.59 57.99
C ASN A 816 -70.85 9.82 56.53
N THR A 817 -72.10 10.21 56.29
CA THR A 817 -72.59 10.56 54.95
C THR A 817 -71.92 11.83 54.41
N ARG A 818 -71.75 12.84 55.27
CA ARG A 818 -71.03 14.09 54.94
C ARG A 818 -69.55 13.83 54.65
N LEU A 819 -68.91 12.95 55.41
CA LEU A 819 -67.54 12.51 55.16
C LEU A 819 -67.37 11.80 53.80
N ALA A 820 -68.29 10.89 53.45
CA ALA A 820 -68.25 10.21 52.15
C ALA A 820 -68.38 11.23 50.98
N THR A 821 -69.27 12.21 51.13
CA THR A 821 -69.47 13.29 50.15
C THR A 821 -68.23 14.17 50.01
N ALA A 822 -67.57 14.53 51.12
CA ALA A 822 -66.35 15.33 51.10
C ALA A 822 -65.19 14.60 50.40
N LYS A 823 -65.01 13.29 50.67
CA LYS A 823 -64.01 12.43 50.00
C LYS A 823 -64.24 12.31 48.49
N GLU A 824 -65.49 12.18 48.06
CA GLU A 824 -65.83 12.15 46.62
C GLU A 824 -65.50 13.49 45.94
N ASN A 825 -65.80 14.61 46.59
CA ASN A 825 -65.51 15.94 46.06
C ASN A 825 -63.99 16.21 45.95
N LEU A 826 -63.20 15.82 46.96
CA LEU A 826 -61.75 15.89 46.92
C LEU A 826 -61.18 15.14 45.71
N SER A 827 -61.62 13.90 45.49
CA SER A 827 -61.20 13.08 44.34
C SER A 827 -61.48 13.77 42.98
N LYS A 828 -62.65 14.40 42.85
CA LYS A 828 -63.01 15.19 41.64
C LYS A 828 -62.10 16.40 41.46
N LYS A 829 -61.79 17.14 42.52
CA LYS A 829 -60.92 18.33 42.47
C LYS A 829 -59.46 17.97 42.19
N ASP A 830 -58.97 16.87 42.75
CA ASP A 830 -57.63 16.35 42.43
C ASP A 830 -57.49 15.93 40.97
N ALA A 831 -58.51 15.29 40.40
CA ALA A 831 -58.52 14.92 38.99
C ALA A 831 -58.44 16.16 38.07
N LEU A 832 -59.16 17.23 38.41
CA LEU A 832 -59.13 18.50 37.68
C LEU A 832 -57.76 19.19 37.79
N ARG A 833 -57.17 19.22 38.99
CA ARG A 833 -55.81 19.73 39.22
C ARG A 833 -54.77 19.00 38.37
N ASN A 834 -54.82 17.67 38.34
CA ASN A 834 -53.90 16.86 37.55
C ASN A 834 -54.06 17.08 36.04
N ALA A 835 -55.30 17.26 35.57
CA ALA A 835 -55.57 17.59 34.17
C ALA A 835 -55.03 18.98 33.80
N ALA A 836 -55.22 20.00 34.65
CA ALA A 836 -54.70 21.34 34.44
C ALA A 836 -53.15 21.35 34.43
N LYS A 837 -52.50 20.62 35.35
CA LYS A 837 -51.03 20.48 35.36
C LYS A 837 -50.50 19.85 34.07
N LYS A 838 -51.17 18.81 33.57
CA LYS A 838 -50.80 18.15 32.32
C LYS A 838 -50.89 19.10 31.12
N ALA A 839 -51.88 19.99 31.10
CA ALA A 839 -52.02 20.98 30.05
C ALA A 839 -50.86 22.01 30.07
N VAL A 840 -50.49 22.51 31.24
CA VAL A 840 -49.30 23.39 31.43
C VAL A 840 -48.02 22.70 30.95
N ASP A 841 -47.78 21.44 31.37
CA ASP A 841 -46.57 20.71 30.99
C ASP A 841 -46.49 20.44 29.47
N THR A 842 -47.64 20.18 28.85
CA THR A 842 -47.72 19.97 27.39
C THR A 842 -47.40 21.25 26.63
N TYR A 843 -47.92 22.39 27.08
CA TYR A 843 -47.60 23.70 26.49
C TYR A 843 -46.12 24.03 26.61
N ASN A 844 -45.54 23.90 27.82
CA ASN A 844 -44.13 24.21 28.06
C ASN A 844 -43.18 23.33 27.23
N THR A 845 -43.53 22.05 27.03
CA THR A 845 -42.76 21.14 26.19
C THR A 845 -42.79 21.56 24.71
N ALA A 846 -43.98 21.88 24.18
CA ALA A 846 -44.12 22.32 22.80
C ALA A 846 -43.44 23.69 22.55
N SER A 847 -43.53 24.61 23.51
CA SER A 847 -42.86 25.93 23.44
C SER A 847 -41.33 25.79 23.38
N ALA A 848 -40.73 24.93 24.22
CA ALA A 848 -39.29 24.70 24.21
C ALA A 848 -38.81 24.05 22.89
N GLN A 849 -39.65 23.22 22.27
CA GLN A 849 -39.36 22.62 20.95
C GLN A 849 -39.37 23.68 19.83
N VAL A 850 -40.27 24.67 19.90
CA VAL A 850 -40.29 25.81 18.98
C VAL A 850 -38.98 26.60 19.05
N ASP A 851 -38.55 27.01 20.25
CA ASP A 851 -37.30 27.78 20.44
C ASP A 851 -36.07 27.04 19.87
N SER A 852 -36.02 25.73 20.08
CA SER A 852 -34.95 24.87 19.55
C SER A 852 -35.00 24.78 18.02
N LEU A 853 -36.18 24.63 17.43
CA LEU A 853 -36.37 24.55 15.98
C LEU A 853 -36.03 25.88 15.29
N GLU A 854 -36.42 27.00 15.87
CA GLU A 854 -36.08 28.34 15.35
C GLU A 854 -34.56 28.58 15.34
N THR A 855 -33.87 28.13 16.40
CA THR A 855 -32.40 28.18 16.46
C THR A 855 -31.74 27.32 15.38
N ASP A 856 -32.24 26.11 15.14
CA ASP A 856 -31.71 25.21 14.11
C ASP A 856 -31.97 25.73 12.69
N ILE A 857 -33.14 26.33 12.46
CA ILE A 857 -33.51 26.97 11.19
C ILE A 857 -32.55 28.13 10.88
N ALA A 858 -32.22 28.97 11.86
CA ALA A 858 -31.25 30.05 11.70
C ALA A 858 -29.86 29.51 11.31
N LYS A 859 -29.37 28.47 12.00
CA LYS A 859 -28.07 27.84 11.69
C LYS A 859 -28.03 27.23 10.28
N LEU A 860 -29.13 26.63 9.83
CA LEU A 860 -29.23 26.08 8.47
C LEU A 860 -29.21 27.19 7.41
N ALA A 861 -29.86 28.32 7.67
CA ALA A 861 -29.80 29.48 6.79
C ALA A 861 -28.37 30.06 6.69
N ASP A 862 -27.65 30.15 7.80
CA ASP A 862 -26.24 30.55 7.81
C ASP A 862 -25.36 29.57 7.03
N THR A 863 -25.64 28.26 7.17
CA THR A 863 -24.91 27.20 6.45
C THR A 863 -25.12 27.31 4.95
N ILE A 864 -26.35 27.53 4.49
CA ILE A 864 -26.67 27.73 3.06
C ILE A 864 -25.90 28.93 2.53
N THR A 865 -25.93 30.05 3.24
CA THR A 865 -25.22 31.28 2.86
C THR A 865 -23.70 31.07 2.76
N ALA A 866 -23.12 30.35 3.73
CA ALA A 866 -21.69 30.01 3.71
C ALA A 866 -21.32 29.12 2.52
N LYS A 867 -22.15 28.12 2.19
CA LYS A 867 -21.91 27.22 1.06
C LYS A 867 -22.12 27.89 -0.30
N GLU A 868 -23.05 28.84 -0.40
CA GLU A 868 -23.14 29.71 -1.58
C GLU A 868 -21.87 30.54 -1.79
N ALA A 869 -21.31 31.11 -0.73
CA ALA A 869 -20.08 31.88 -0.81
C ALA A 869 -18.85 31.00 -1.17
N GLU A 870 -18.74 29.81 -0.59
CA GLU A 870 -17.70 28.83 -0.94
C GLU A 870 -17.77 28.43 -2.41
N LYS A 871 -18.98 28.14 -2.92
CA LYS A 871 -19.19 27.80 -4.33
C LYS A 871 -18.80 28.95 -5.24
N ALA A 872 -19.27 30.17 -4.96
CA ALA A 872 -18.96 31.35 -5.76
C ALA A 872 -17.44 31.58 -5.84
N LYS A 873 -16.72 31.37 -4.72
CA LYS A 873 -15.25 31.49 -4.69
C LYS A 873 -14.56 30.42 -5.53
N ALA A 874 -15.02 29.17 -5.45
CA ALA A 874 -14.50 28.09 -6.28
C ALA A 874 -14.74 28.35 -7.77
N ASP A 875 -15.94 28.84 -8.13
CA ASP A 875 -16.28 29.19 -9.52
C ASP A 875 -15.40 30.33 -10.06
N GLU A 876 -15.12 31.38 -9.27
CA GLU A 876 -14.15 32.42 -9.63
C GLU A 876 -12.75 31.84 -9.89
N ASN A 877 -12.28 30.94 -9.04
CA ASN A 877 -10.97 30.30 -9.18
C ASN A 877 -10.91 29.41 -10.43
N ILE A 878 -11.99 28.72 -10.76
CA ILE A 878 -12.13 27.91 -11.98
C ILE A 878 -11.99 28.79 -13.22
N GLU A 879 -12.69 29.92 -13.29
CA GLU A 879 -12.57 30.86 -14.41
C GLU A 879 -11.14 31.38 -14.56
N ALA A 880 -10.52 31.81 -13.47
CA ALA A 880 -9.14 32.32 -13.47
C ALA A 880 -8.12 31.26 -13.92
N LEU A 881 -8.19 30.04 -13.36
CA LEU A 881 -7.28 28.95 -13.72
C LEU A 881 -7.47 28.50 -15.18
N THR A 882 -8.70 28.52 -15.68
CA THR A 882 -8.99 28.18 -17.08
C THR A 882 -8.33 29.20 -18.03
N ALA A 883 -8.48 30.49 -17.74
CA ALA A 883 -7.84 31.55 -18.52
C ALA A 883 -6.30 31.48 -18.47
N ASP A 884 -5.72 31.21 -17.30
CA ASP A 884 -4.28 31.08 -17.14
C ASP A 884 -3.69 29.86 -17.87
N ILE A 885 -4.42 28.72 -17.88
CA ILE A 885 -4.05 27.54 -18.66
C ILE A 885 -4.06 27.87 -20.15
N GLU A 886 -5.09 28.57 -20.64
CA GLU A 886 -5.18 28.97 -22.05
C GLU A 886 -4.05 29.92 -22.44
N ALA A 887 -3.74 30.92 -21.60
CA ALA A 887 -2.62 31.83 -21.81
C ALA A 887 -1.26 31.09 -21.84
N THR A 888 -1.03 30.17 -20.91
CA THR A 888 0.21 29.38 -20.84
C THR A 888 0.33 28.41 -22.03
N ALA A 889 -0.77 27.82 -22.47
CA ALA A 889 -0.81 26.97 -23.67
C ALA A 889 -0.51 27.75 -24.95
N ASN A 890 -0.99 29.00 -25.06
CA ASN A 890 -0.66 29.88 -26.17
C ASN A 890 0.82 30.27 -26.19
N GLU A 891 1.43 30.54 -25.03
CA GLU A 891 2.88 30.81 -24.97
C GLU A 891 3.70 29.58 -25.38
N LYS A 892 3.30 28.38 -24.93
CA LYS A 892 3.92 27.12 -25.38
C LYS A 892 3.84 26.96 -26.90
N ALA A 893 2.67 27.23 -27.50
CA ALA A 893 2.49 27.12 -28.94
C ALA A 893 3.41 28.08 -29.72
N LYS A 894 3.69 29.25 -29.17
CA LYS A 894 4.64 30.22 -29.74
C LYS A 894 6.08 29.71 -29.67
N VAL A 895 6.52 29.20 -28.51
CA VAL A 895 7.88 28.61 -28.34
C VAL A 895 8.05 27.37 -29.23
N ASP A 896 7.02 26.54 -29.36
CA ASP A 896 7.00 25.39 -30.29
C ASP A 896 7.16 25.84 -31.76
N ALA A 897 6.50 26.93 -32.14
CA ALA A 897 6.63 27.50 -33.48
C ALA A 897 8.03 28.08 -33.74
N GLU A 898 8.72 28.59 -32.72
CA GLU A 898 10.11 29.07 -32.81
C GLU A 898 11.13 27.92 -32.88
N ALA A 899 10.86 26.79 -32.22
CA ALA A 899 11.74 25.61 -32.25
C ALA A 899 11.65 24.82 -33.58
N ALA A 900 10.49 24.82 -34.25
CA ALA A 900 10.26 24.03 -35.46
C ALA A 900 11.20 24.37 -36.64
N PRO A 901 11.46 25.65 -36.98
CA PRO A 901 12.44 26.02 -38.01
C PRO A 901 13.84 25.49 -37.71
N LEU A 902 14.31 25.59 -36.45
CA LEU A 902 15.65 25.12 -36.06
C LEU A 902 15.80 23.60 -36.16
N LYS A 903 14.73 22.84 -35.82
CA LYS A 903 14.68 21.39 -36.06
C LYS A 903 14.80 21.06 -37.55
N ASN A 904 14.15 21.83 -38.43
CA ASN A 904 14.27 21.67 -39.88
C ASN A 904 15.69 21.99 -40.38
N VAL A 905 16.31 23.07 -39.89
CA VAL A 905 17.70 23.43 -40.25
C VAL A 905 18.68 22.32 -39.89
N LYS A 906 18.49 21.63 -38.76
CA LYS A 906 19.33 20.49 -38.36
C LYS A 906 19.25 19.31 -39.33
N VAL A 907 18.10 19.09 -39.96
CA VAL A 907 17.94 18.08 -41.02
C VAL A 907 18.65 18.54 -42.29
N VAL A 908 18.39 19.76 -42.73
CA VAL A 908 19.01 20.37 -43.94
C VAL A 908 20.54 20.42 -43.82
N LEU A 909 21.08 20.69 -42.64
CA LEU A 909 22.52 20.70 -42.37
C LEU A 909 23.19 19.36 -42.68
N LYS A 910 22.55 18.24 -42.33
CA LYS A 910 23.04 16.90 -42.64
C LYS A 910 23.01 16.64 -44.15
N ASP A 911 21.95 17.09 -44.82
CA ASP A 911 21.83 16.94 -46.26
C ASP A 911 22.88 17.78 -47.00
N VAL A 912 23.18 18.99 -46.53
CA VAL A 912 24.28 19.84 -47.05
C VAL A 912 25.63 19.14 -46.94
N LEU A 913 25.92 18.48 -45.80
CA LEU A 913 27.18 17.73 -45.64
C LEU A 913 27.32 16.59 -46.66
N MET A 914 26.22 15.92 -47.02
CA MET A 914 26.23 14.81 -47.96
C MET A 914 26.27 15.25 -49.42
N ASN A 915 25.52 16.30 -49.78
CA ASN A 915 25.21 16.61 -51.17
C ASN A 915 25.67 18.00 -51.64
N GLY A 916 26.26 18.83 -50.77
CA GLY A 916 26.76 20.15 -51.13
C GLY A 916 25.67 21.06 -51.70
N SER A 917 25.94 21.77 -52.80
CA SER A 917 24.98 22.67 -53.45
C SER A 917 23.75 21.98 -54.05
N LYS A 918 23.75 20.65 -54.16
CA LYS A 918 22.56 19.90 -54.61
C LYS A 918 21.45 19.87 -53.55
N THR A 919 21.77 20.19 -52.30
CA THR A 919 20.76 20.31 -51.23
C THR A 919 19.95 21.58 -51.41
N ASP A 920 18.62 21.46 -51.41
CA ASP A 920 17.75 22.62 -51.42
C ASP A 920 17.69 23.27 -50.03
N ILE A 921 18.29 24.45 -49.90
CA ILE A 921 18.28 25.25 -48.67
C ILE A 921 17.18 26.32 -48.65
N SER A 922 16.33 26.40 -49.69
CA SER A 922 15.23 27.37 -49.77
C SER A 922 14.17 27.18 -48.67
N THR A 923 14.14 25.99 -48.07
CA THR A 923 13.27 25.64 -46.94
C THR A 923 13.74 26.20 -45.61
N VAL A 924 14.95 26.78 -45.54
CA VAL A 924 15.48 27.47 -44.36
C VAL A 924 15.09 28.94 -44.44
N GLY A 925 14.09 29.32 -43.65
CA GLY A 925 13.57 30.70 -43.62
C GLY A 925 14.44 31.70 -42.85
N ASN A 926 15.47 31.24 -42.12
CA ASN A 926 16.37 32.12 -41.35
C ASN A 926 17.57 32.53 -42.22
N GLU A 927 17.61 33.80 -42.64
CA GLU A 927 18.63 34.32 -43.56
C GLU A 927 20.08 34.08 -43.09
N ILE A 928 20.34 34.15 -41.78
CA ILE A 928 21.69 33.91 -41.21
C ILE A 928 22.07 32.44 -41.34
N LEU A 929 21.15 31.53 -41.01
CA LEU A 929 21.37 30.09 -41.14
C LEU A 929 21.46 29.67 -42.62
N THR A 930 20.65 30.26 -43.49
CA THR A 930 20.70 30.05 -44.94
C THR A 930 22.04 30.50 -45.53
N ALA A 931 22.55 31.67 -45.12
CA ALA A 931 23.86 32.15 -45.55
C ALA A 931 25.00 31.23 -45.07
N LYS A 932 24.94 30.75 -43.82
CA LYS A 932 25.92 29.80 -43.27
C LYS A 932 25.86 28.44 -43.96
N LEU A 933 24.66 27.92 -44.24
CA LEU A 933 24.47 26.70 -45.02
C LEU A 933 24.98 26.84 -46.44
N SER A 934 24.69 27.96 -47.11
CA SER A 934 25.17 28.24 -48.47
C SER A 934 26.69 28.31 -48.53
N ALA A 935 27.33 28.95 -47.54
CA ALA A 935 28.80 28.92 -47.42
C ALA A 935 29.33 27.49 -47.24
N LEU A 936 28.68 26.67 -46.39
CA LEU A 936 29.07 25.28 -46.20
C LEU A 936 28.86 24.44 -47.48
N GLN A 937 27.79 24.67 -48.26
CA GLN A 937 27.56 24.01 -49.54
C GLN A 937 28.74 24.22 -50.51
N VAL A 938 29.23 25.47 -50.60
CA VAL A 938 30.38 25.81 -51.46
C VAL A 938 31.63 25.07 -51.01
N GLU A 939 31.90 24.99 -49.71
CA GLU A 939 33.06 24.27 -49.20
C GLU A 939 32.94 22.74 -49.39
N VAL A 940 31.72 22.19 -49.26
CA VAL A 940 31.43 20.76 -49.54
C VAL A 940 31.63 20.47 -51.03
N ASP A 941 31.16 21.32 -51.94
CA ASP A 941 31.36 21.15 -53.38
C ASP A 941 32.84 21.20 -53.77
N LYS A 942 33.60 22.13 -53.18
CA LYS A 942 35.07 22.19 -53.35
C LYS A 942 35.73 20.89 -52.88
N ALA A 943 35.32 20.37 -51.71
CA ALA A 943 35.82 19.10 -51.21
C ALA A 943 35.46 17.94 -52.14
N GLN A 944 34.23 17.90 -52.69
CA GLN A 944 33.79 16.88 -53.64
C GLN A 944 34.56 16.96 -54.97
N ALA A 945 34.81 18.16 -55.48
CA ALA A 945 35.61 18.36 -56.70
C ALA A 945 37.06 17.91 -56.49
N LEU A 946 37.68 18.27 -55.37
CA LEU A 946 39.02 17.81 -55.00
C LEU A 946 39.08 16.31 -54.74
N LYS A 947 37.99 15.71 -54.23
CA LYS A 947 37.87 14.26 -54.09
C LYS A 947 37.84 13.57 -55.44
N ALA A 948 37.07 14.09 -56.40
CA ALA A 948 37.01 13.55 -57.76
C ALA A 948 38.34 13.73 -58.51
N ASP A 949 39.03 14.86 -58.32
CA ASP A 949 40.38 15.08 -58.84
C ASP A 949 41.38 14.09 -58.23
N LEU A 950 41.35 13.92 -56.90
CA LEU A 950 42.15 12.91 -56.21
C LEU A 950 41.89 11.49 -56.74
N GLU A 951 40.64 11.10 -56.91
CA GLU A 951 40.27 9.79 -57.49
C GLU A 951 40.84 9.65 -58.92
N THR A 952 40.71 10.68 -59.75
CA THR A 952 41.25 10.70 -61.12
C THR A 952 42.78 10.60 -61.13
N LYS A 953 43.47 11.35 -60.26
CA LYS A 953 44.93 11.32 -60.14
C LYS A 953 45.44 10.00 -59.59
N ASN A 954 44.72 9.39 -58.65
CA ASN A 954 45.02 8.05 -58.16
C ASN A 954 44.85 6.99 -59.27
N THR A 955 43.80 7.07 -60.08
CA THR A 955 43.62 6.18 -61.24
C THR A 955 44.75 6.38 -62.26
N ALA A 956 45.08 7.62 -62.61
CA ALA A 956 46.18 7.91 -63.53
C ALA A 956 47.53 7.40 -63.01
N TYR A 957 47.79 7.56 -61.71
CA TYR A 957 48.95 6.97 -61.05
C TYR A 957 48.95 5.45 -61.18
N ASN A 958 47.84 4.78 -60.82
CA ASN A 958 47.74 3.33 -60.90
C ASN A 958 47.93 2.80 -62.33
N ASP A 959 47.38 3.47 -63.34
CA ASP A 959 47.54 3.10 -64.75
C ASP A 959 49.00 3.23 -65.19
N LYS A 960 49.66 4.34 -64.85
CA LYS A 960 51.08 4.58 -65.18
C LYS A 960 52.03 3.65 -64.44
N TYR A 961 51.71 3.33 -63.20
CA TYR A 961 52.43 2.35 -62.42
C TYR A 961 52.31 0.94 -63.04
N ASN A 962 51.13 0.57 -63.54
CA ASN A 962 50.93 -0.70 -64.25
C ASN A 962 51.69 -0.73 -65.60
N GLU A 963 51.78 0.39 -66.33
CA GLU A 963 52.64 0.51 -67.51
C GLU A 963 54.12 0.29 -67.15
N TYR A 964 54.60 0.90 -66.06
CA TYR A 964 55.96 0.68 -65.56
C TYR A 964 56.22 -0.78 -65.19
N LEU A 965 55.31 -1.43 -64.44
CA LEU A 965 55.41 -2.86 -64.10
C LEU A 965 55.53 -3.75 -65.35
N THR A 966 54.81 -3.40 -66.42
CA THR A 966 54.89 -4.11 -67.71
C THR A 966 56.25 -3.90 -68.38
N ALA A 967 56.76 -2.67 -68.41
CA ALA A 967 58.08 -2.35 -68.96
C ALA A 967 59.20 -3.03 -68.17
N LYS A 968 59.10 -3.06 -66.83
CA LYS A 968 60.02 -3.77 -65.93
C LYS A 968 60.04 -5.28 -66.19
N SER A 969 58.87 -5.88 -66.45
CA SER A 969 58.77 -7.29 -66.86
C SER A 969 59.47 -7.57 -68.20
N ASN A 970 59.34 -6.65 -69.17
CA ASN A 970 60.01 -6.77 -70.47
C ASN A 970 61.53 -6.61 -70.37
N LEU A 971 62.00 -5.69 -69.52
CA LEU A 971 63.42 -5.54 -69.17
C LEU A 971 63.98 -6.85 -68.59
N ALA A 972 63.31 -7.45 -67.60
CA ALA A 972 63.75 -8.72 -67.00
C ALA A 972 63.83 -9.88 -68.03
N LYS A 973 62.91 -9.91 -69.01
CA LYS A 973 62.97 -10.87 -70.12
C LYS A 973 64.15 -10.59 -71.06
N ALA A 974 64.47 -9.33 -71.34
CA ALA A 974 65.62 -8.95 -72.15
C ALA A 974 66.95 -9.29 -71.44
N GLU A 975 67.03 -9.09 -70.12
CA GLU A 975 68.16 -9.49 -69.28
C GLU A 975 68.38 -11.01 -69.32
N ALA A 976 67.30 -11.80 -69.19
CA ALA A 976 67.37 -13.26 -69.28
C ALA A 976 67.84 -13.73 -70.67
N ASN A 977 67.33 -13.13 -71.75
CA ASN A 977 67.73 -13.46 -73.11
C ASN A 977 69.19 -13.10 -73.39
N HIS A 978 69.68 -11.97 -72.88
CA HIS A 978 71.09 -11.58 -72.98
C HIS A 978 71.99 -12.56 -72.19
N ALA A 979 71.57 -12.97 -70.98
CA ALA A 979 72.29 -13.96 -70.19
C ALA A 979 72.34 -15.35 -70.86
N GLU A 980 71.24 -15.79 -71.49
CA GLU A 980 71.23 -17.03 -72.29
C GLU A 980 72.15 -16.95 -73.51
N ALA A 981 72.16 -15.82 -74.23
CA ALA A 981 73.05 -15.61 -75.35
C ALA A 981 74.53 -15.66 -74.93
N MET A 982 74.88 -15.03 -73.80
CA MET A 982 76.22 -15.07 -73.20
C MET A 982 76.61 -16.50 -72.78
N LYS A 983 75.68 -17.25 -72.19
CA LYS A 983 75.90 -18.64 -71.78
C LYS A 983 76.15 -19.57 -72.98
N ALA A 984 75.42 -19.38 -74.08
CA ALA A 984 75.58 -20.19 -75.29
C ALA A 984 76.97 -20.01 -75.94
N LEU A 985 77.57 -18.81 -75.87
CA LEU A 985 78.95 -18.57 -76.30
C LEU A 985 79.96 -19.22 -75.34
N SER A 986 79.75 -19.14 -74.02
CA SER A 986 80.59 -19.82 -73.02
C SER A 986 80.58 -21.35 -73.18
N ASP A 987 79.42 -21.95 -73.45
CA ASP A 987 79.28 -23.40 -73.66
C ASP A 987 79.98 -23.88 -74.96
N TYR A 988 80.05 -23.02 -75.99
CA TYR A 988 80.79 -23.29 -77.22
C TYR A 988 82.32 -23.24 -77.02
N LEU A 989 82.83 -22.34 -76.18
CA LEU A 989 84.27 -22.17 -75.93
C LEU A 989 84.89 -23.30 -75.07
N ASN A 990 84.09 -24.06 -74.30
CA ASN A 990 84.58 -25.04 -73.33
C ASN A 990 84.77 -26.50 -73.87
N LYS A 991 84.84 -26.73 -75.19
CA LYS A 991 84.79 -28.07 -75.82
C LYS A 991 86.11 -28.64 -76.39
N SER A 992 87.28 -28.25 -75.86
CA SER A 992 88.59 -28.86 -76.22
C SER A 992 89.36 -29.36 -74.98
N ASP A 993 89.68 -30.66 -74.99
CA ASP A 993 90.58 -31.43 -74.10
C ASP A 993 90.10 -31.78 -72.65
N LYS A 994 90.23 -32.99 -72.09
CA LYS A 994 90.40 -34.40 -72.55
C LYS A 994 90.36 -35.32 -71.29
N ASN A 995 89.82 -36.54 -71.46
CA ASN A 995 90.19 -37.84 -70.85
C ASN A 995 90.09 -38.17 -69.32
N ASP A 996 89.16 -39.09 -69.02
CA ASP A 996 89.33 -40.50 -68.58
C ASP A 996 89.62 -40.89 -67.08
N LYS A 997 88.70 -41.74 -66.55
CA LYS A 997 88.79 -42.80 -65.50
C LYS A 997 88.73 -42.44 -63.99
N THR A 998 88.03 -43.14 -63.08
CA THR A 998 87.13 -44.33 -63.07
C THR A 998 86.54 -44.56 -61.65
N GLU A 999 85.30 -45.09 -61.58
CA GLU A 999 84.73 -46.10 -60.62
C GLU A 999 84.51 -45.76 -59.11
N THR A 1000 83.50 -46.25 -58.36
CA THR A 1000 82.32 -47.14 -58.58
C THR A 1000 81.33 -47.09 -57.38
N ASN A 1001 80.07 -47.49 -57.66
CA ASN A 1001 79.04 -48.12 -56.78
C ASN A 1001 78.29 -47.24 -55.74
N LYS A 1002 76.95 -47.19 -55.64
CA LYS A 1002 75.87 -48.19 -55.86
C LYS A 1002 74.57 -47.54 -56.39
N SER A 1003 73.89 -48.30 -57.24
CA SER A 1003 72.50 -48.19 -57.76
C SER A 1003 71.43 -48.28 -56.64
N ALA A 1004 70.14 -47.93 -56.78
CA ALA A 1004 69.21 -47.89 -57.92
C ALA A 1004 67.94 -47.05 -57.58
N ASN A 1005 67.23 -46.63 -58.65
CA ASN A 1005 65.78 -46.35 -58.84
C ASN A 1005 64.91 -45.80 -57.69
N VAL A 1006 64.14 -44.73 -57.98
CA VAL A 1006 62.67 -44.71 -57.75
C VAL A 1006 61.95 -43.89 -58.82
N GLU A 1007 60.96 -44.55 -59.43
CA GLU A 1007 59.88 -44.06 -60.28
C GLU A 1007 58.82 -43.25 -59.52
N ASN A 1008 58.11 -42.41 -60.27
CA ASN A 1008 56.82 -41.82 -59.94
C ASN A 1008 55.80 -42.87 -59.43
N SER A 1009 55.13 -42.59 -58.31
CA SER A 1009 53.66 -42.34 -58.22
C SER A 1009 53.12 -42.51 -56.78
N VAL A 1010 52.29 -41.55 -56.38
CA VAL A 1010 50.96 -41.71 -55.74
C VAL A 1010 50.82 -42.13 -54.25
N ASP A 1011 50.08 -41.25 -53.56
CA ASP A 1011 49.17 -41.40 -52.40
C ASP A 1011 49.70 -41.55 -50.96
N THR A 1012 49.45 -40.53 -50.11
CA THR A 1012 48.21 -40.41 -49.30
C THR A 1012 48.25 -39.24 -48.28
N LYS A 1013 47.13 -38.47 -48.21
CA LYS A 1013 46.38 -37.99 -47.02
C LYS A 1013 47.14 -37.33 -45.85
N LYS A 1014 46.78 -36.17 -45.29
CA LYS A 1014 45.49 -35.52 -44.92
C LYS A 1014 45.79 -34.02 -44.64
N SER A 1015 45.08 -33.04 -45.20
CA SER A 1015 43.84 -32.39 -44.70
C SER A 1015 44.01 -31.82 -43.27
N ASN A 1016 43.78 -30.54 -42.96
CA ASN A 1016 42.76 -29.59 -43.43
C ASN A 1016 43.28 -28.15 -43.49
N GLY A 1017 42.87 -27.42 -44.54
CA GLY A 1017 42.95 -25.97 -44.61
C GLY A 1017 41.82 -25.27 -43.86
N VAL A 1018 42.01 -23.99 -43.58
CA VAL A 1018 40.92 -23.06 -43.26
C VAL A 1018 40.97 -21.94 -44.29
N ASN A 1019 39.83 -21.76 -44.93
CA ASN A 1019 39.60 -20.92 -46.10
C ASN A 1019 39.05 -19.55 -45.70
N THR A 1020 39.08 -18.68 -46.68
CA THR A 1020 38.74 -17.26 -46.76
C THR A 1020 37.24 -16.92 -46.62
N SER A 1021 37.03 -15.60 -46.47
CA SER A 1021 36.01 -14.76 -47.12
C SER A 1021 34.53 -14.89 -46.76
N ALA A 1022 33.98 -13.74 -46.37
CA ALA A 1022 32.57 -13.39 -46.30
C ALA A 1022 31.90 -13.33 -47.69
N GLN A 1023 30.61 -13.68 -47.79
CA GLN A 1023 29.51 -12.72 -48.00
C GLN A 1023 28.11 -13.38 -48.15
N THR A 1024 27.15 -12.77 -47.43
CA THR A 1024 25.73 -12.50 -47.79
C THR A 1024 24.70 -13.64 -47.89
N ALA A 1025 23.65 -13.59 -47.05
CA ALA A 1025 22.24 -13.37 -47.49
C ALA A 1025 21.21 -13.50 -46.35
N LEU A 1026 20.16 -12.69 -46.47
CA LEU A 1026 18.96 -12.51 -45.65
C LEU A 1026 18.06 -13.76 -45.51
N GLY A 1027 17.21 -13.80 -44.46
CA GLY A 1027 15.93 -14.52 -44.53
C GLY A 1027 15.27 -14.99 -43.22
N PHE A 1028 14.35 -14.18 -42.70
CA PHE A 1028 13.01 -14.51 -42.16
C PHE A 1028 12.71 -15.78 -41.32
N TYR A 1029 12.17 -15.50 -40.11
CA TYR A 1029 10.95 -16.05 -39.46
C TYR A 1029 10.77 -17.55 -39.08
N ALA A 1030 10.21 -17.70 -37.86
CA ALA A 1030 9.15 -18.63 -37.42
C ALA A 1030 9.52 -19.84 -36.52
N LEU A 1031 9.12 -19.72 -35.25
CA LEU A 1031 8.16 -20.57 -34.51
C LEU A 1031 8.19 -22.10 -34.70
N SER A 1032 8.55 -22.82 -33.63
CA SER A 1032 7.87 -23.99 -33.03
C SER A 1032 8.82 -24.59 -31.97
N GLY A 1033 8.49 -24.70 -30.68
CA GLY A 1033 7.62 -25.74 -30.11
C GLY A 1033 8.38 -27.09 -30.10
N VAL A 1034 8.52 -27.89 -29.03
CA VAL A 1034 7.61 -28.23 -27.93
C VAL A 1034 8.36 -29.17 -26.95
N LEU A 1035 8.05 -28.98 -25.66
CA LEU A 1035 7.93 -29.92 -24.52
C LEU A 1035 8.56 -31.33 -24.50
N GLY A 1036 8.98 -31.69 -23.28
CA GLY A 1036 8.72 -32.98 -22.61
C GLY A 1036 9.04 -32.83 -21.12
N LEU A 1037 8.12 -32.60 -20.16
CA LEU A 1037 6.96 -33.37 -19.65
C LEU A 1037 7.26 -34.78 -19.11
N ALA A 1038 7.07 -34.92 -17.79
CA ALA A 1038 6.28 -35.96 -17.10
C ALA A 1038 6.00 -35.41 -15.68
N GLY A 1039 4.78 -35.27 -15.13
CA GLY A 1039 3.59 -36.14 -15.13
C GLY A 1039 3.63 -37.00 -13.85
N VAL A 1040 2.62 -37.21 -12.99
CA VAL A 1040 1.15 -37.44 -13.09
C VAL A 1040 0.65 -37.53 -11.60
N ALA A 1041 -0.38 -36.85 -11.06
CA ALA A 1041 -1.86 -36.88 -11.18
C ALA A 1041 -2.64 -37.75 -10.14
N PHE A 1042 -3.73 -37.17 -9.59
CA PHE A 1042 -5.06 -37.74 -9.17
C PHE A 1042 -5.10 -38.90 -8.14
N THR A 1043 -6.11 -39.16 -7.27
CA THR A 1043 -7.57 -38.97 -7.16
C THR A 1043 -8.01 -39.27 -5.69
N GLY A 1044 -9.20 -38.80 -5.27
CA GLY A 1044 -10.24 -39.73 -4.76
C GLY A 1044 -10.39 -40.00 -3.25
N LYS A 1045 -11.62 -39.73 -2.76
CA LYS A 1045 -12.18 -39.97 -1.40
C LYS A 1045 -12.49 -41.44 -1.06
N HIS A 1046 -12.61 -41.65 0.26
CA HIS A 1046 -13.43 -42.62 1.03
C HIS A 1046 -12.87 -44.01 1.37
N ALA A 1047 -12.62 -44.23 2.68
CA ALA A 1047 -13.41 -45.16 3.51
C ALA A 1047 -13.17 -44.88 5.02
N ARG A 1048 -14.26 -44.94 5.80
CA ARG A 1048 -14.29 -45.04 7.27
C ARG A 1048 -13.84 -46.44 7.71
N LYS A 1049 -13.16 -46.55 8.86
CA LYS A 1049 -13.66 -47.20 10.10
C LYS A 1049 -12.53 -47.34 11.13
N GLU A 1050 -12.91 -47.12 12.40
CA GLU A 1050 -12.46 -47.81 13.64
C GLU A 1050 -10.93 -47.76 13.89
N ASP A 1051 -10.42 -47.06 14.90
CA ASP A 1051 -10.81 -46.99 16.32
C ASP A 1051 -10.81 -45.57 16.92
#